data_AF-A0AAD8QWV6-F1
#
_entry.id   AF-A0AAD8QWV6-F1
#
_cell.length_a   1.000
_cell.length_b   1.000
_cell.length_c   1.000
_cell.angle_alpha   90.00
_cell.angle_beta   90.00
_cell.angle_gamma   90.00
#
_symmetry.space_group_name_H-M   'P 1'
#
loop_
_entity.id
_entity.type
_entity.pdbx_description
1 polymer ?
#
loop_
_entity_poly.entity_id
_entity_poly.type
_entity_poly.pdbx_seq_one_letter_code
_entity_poly.pdbx_strand_id
1 'polypeptide(L)'
;MATAPPRRSLLLLLLLLRSFFAAATPSITTKAVPRLPGFSGPLPFSLETGYVELDDGVRLFYYFIQSERHPEEDPVLLWLTGGPGCSALSGLVYEMGPFYFDFEGYTGSGLPTLLYKPTSWTQVSSVIFVDSPAGTGFSYDTTGNRTIPSDTIAIQQLHTFLQTWFDEHPKFLPNPFYVAGDSYSGIIIPPLAMKVAKGIEYGDEPLINLKGVIAGNPLTDAMTDINARVPYLHGMGIIPDELYEAAHDGCRGEYLRPSTANCANSLQAIQDCIRDLNDVHILEARCPEYPSLTIQKQQALQDHGRKRLLESAVWSICRNATYFLSEVWTNDEVVRESLGIHKGTVPSWLRCDFDIPYTMEIASAVDDHLSLITKGYRAMIYSGDHDSKISHVGTQAWIRKLSLPITDNWRPWYVEGQVVGFTRTYSNNLTFATVKGAGHTAPEYMPKECLAMIDRWLSAMATAPPRRSLLLLPQLLLLRSLLAAAAPSITTKAVPRLPGFSGPLPFSLETGYVELDDGVRLFYYFIQSERDPEEDPVLLWLTGGPGCSALSGLVYEIGPFYFDFEGYTGSGLPTLLYKPASWTQVSNVIFVDSPAGTGFSYDTTGNRTIPSDTIVIQQLHTFLQTWFDEHPQFLPNPFYVAGDSYSGVIIPPLAMKIAKGIEYSDEWLINLKGVIAGNPLTDVMLDFNAPVPYLHGMGIIPDELYEAAREGCRGQYRSPSNADCANSLQAIDDSTRDLNGVHILEKNCTEYPSLAIQKRPRLQDHGSKRLLESAVWSICRKSTYFLSVVWTNNETVRESLGIHKGTVPSWRRCDFDIPYTKEITYAVDDHLALITKGYRAMIYSGDHDAKIPHVGTQAWIRKLNLPITDNWRPWYVDGQVVGFTRTYSNNLTYATVKGAGHTAPEYMPKECLAMIDRWLSGEPL
;
A
#
# COMPACT_ATOMS: atom_id res chain seq x y z
N MET A 1 85.47 24.99 -38.40
CA MET A 1 84.42 26.02 -38.20
C MET A 1 83.17 25.57 -38.95
N ALA A 2 82.03 25.45 -38.28
CA ALA A 2 80.67 25.35 -38.86
C ALA A 2 79.68 25.24 -37.68
N THR A 3 79.09 26.35 -37.24
CA THR A 3 78.22 26.39 -36.05
C THR A 3 76.74 26.34 -36.44
N ALA A 4 75.98 25.45 -35.81
CA ALA A 4 74.53 25.32 -36.02
C ALA A 4 73.73 26.52 -35.44
N PRO A 5 72.53 26.83 -35.97
CA PRO A 5 71.69 27.93 -35.49
C PRO A 5 71.07 27.68 -34.10
N PRO A 6 70.67 28.73 -33.36
CA PRO A 6 70.28 28.61 -31.96
C PRO A 6 68.87 28.04 -31.75
N ARG A 7 68.75 27.03 -30.88
CA ARG A 7 67.48 26.38 -30.47
C ARG A 7 66.43 27.31 -29.82
N ARG A 8 66.73 28.58 -29.55
CA ARG A 8 65.84 29.49 -28.79
C ARG A 8 64.57 29.91 -29.53
N SER A 9 64.61 30.08 -30.85
CA SER A 9 63.44 30.57 -31.61
C SER A 9 62.30 29.54 -31.69
N LEU A 10 62.62 28.24 -31.72
CA LEU A 10 61.61 27.18 -31.79
C LEU A 10 60.83 27.04 -30.48
N LEU A 11 61.51 27.25 -29.34
CA LEU A 11 60.88 27.18 -28.02
C LEU A 11 59.93 28.37 -27.79
N LEU A 12 60.29 29.57 -28.27
CA LEU A 12 59.41 30.74 -28.23
C LEU A 12 58.16 30.52 -29.11
N LEU A 13 58.32 29.92 -30.29
CA LEU A 13 57.19 29.62 -31.18
C LEU A 13 56.22 28.60 -30.57
N LEU A 14 56.74 27.57 -29.88
CA LEU A 14 55.92 26.58 -29.15
C LEU A 14 55.19 27.19 -27.93
N LEU A 15 55.82 28.13 -27.21
CA LEU A 15 55.19 28.86 -26.11
C LEU A 15 54.09 29.82 -26.60
N LEU A 16 54.33 30.50 -27.74
CA LEU A 16 53.33 31.37 -28.37
C LEU A 16 52.17 30.57 -28.97
N LEU A 17 52.42 29.39 -29.55
CA LEU A 17 51.34 28.51 -30.02
C LEU A 17 50.46 27.97 -28.87
N ARG A 18 51.03 27.72 -27.69
CA ARG A 18 50.25 27.45 -26.47
C ARG A 18 49.40 28.63 -25.99
N SER A 19 49.63 29.85 -26.47
CA SER A 19 48.85 31.03 -26.09
C SER A 19 47.56 31.22 -26.90
N PHE A 20 47.35 30.46 -27.98
CA PHE A 20 46.22 30.63 -28.90
C PHE A 20 45.17 29.50 -28.87
N PHE A 21 45.41 28.44 -28.09
CA PHE A 21 44.43 27.40 -27.79
C PHE A 21 44.52 27.02 -26.30
N ALA A 22 44.21 27.98 -25.44
CA ALA A 22 43.76 27.67 -24.10
C ALA A 22 42.28 27.26 -24.19
N ALA A 23 42.01 25.95 -24.13
CA ALA A 23 40.70 25.51 -23.69
C ALA A 23 40.48 26.03 -22.26
N ALA A 24 39.23 26.37 -21.91
CA ALA A 24 38.90 26.53 -20.51
C ALA A 24 39.17 25.20 -19.78
N THR A 25 39.65 25.28 -18.55
CA THR A 25 39.69 24.13 -17.64
C THR A 25 38.41 24.13 -16.81
N PRO A 26 37.99 22.98 -16.24
CA PRO A 26 36.85 22.95 -15.35
C PRO A 26 37.10 23.86 -14.14
N SER A 27 36.02 24.42 -13.58
CA SER A 27 36.12 25.25 -12.37
C SER A 27 34.83 25.22 -11.57
N ILE A 28 34.92 25.50 -10.27
CA ILE A 28 33.75 25.54 -9.38
C ILE A 28 33.47 26.96 -8.90
N THR A 29 32.19 27.26 -8.69
CA THR A 29 31.74 28.45 -7.95
C THR A 29 30.83 27.99 -6.81
N THR A 30 31.27 28.18 -5.56
CA THR A 30 30.54 27.70 -4.37
C THR A 30 29.94 28.85 -3.57
N LYS A 31 28.86 28.56 -2.84
CA LYS A 31 28.19 29.51 -1.95
C LYS A 31 27.60 28.78 -0.75
N ALA A 32 28.06 29.13 0.46
CA ALA A 32 27.41 28.71 1.70
C ALA A 32 26.08 29.45 1.90
N VAL A 33 25.04 28.72 2.29
CA VAL A 33 23.66 29.21 2.47
C VAL A 33 23.23 29.01 3.94
N PRO A 34 23.67 29.86 4.89
CA PRO A 34 23.38 29.69 6.32
C PRO A 34 21.93 30.01 6.72
N ARG A 35 21.16 30.60 5.81
CA ARG A 35 19.74 30.94 5.93
C ARG A 35 19.10 30.76 4.56
N LEU A 36 17.89 30.20 4.54
CA LEU A 36 17.15 29.90 3.32
C LEU A 36 15.78 30.58 3.38
N PRO A 37 15.35 31.37 2.38
CA PRO A 37 14.05 32.03 2.43
C PRO A 37 12.90 31.00 2.55
N GLY A 38 11.92 31.29 3.38
CA GLY A 38 10.87 30.35 3.78
C GLY A 38 11.23 29.52 5.02
N PHE A 39 12.51 29.28 5.32
CA PHE A 39 12.93 28.58 6.54
C PHE A 39 13.06 29.55 7.72
N SER A 40 12.56 29.17 8.90
CA SER A 40 12.56 30.03 10.08
C SER A 40 13.90 29.99 10.83
N GLY A 41 14.73 31.03 10.65
CA GLY A 41 15.98 31.20 11.39
C GLY A 41 17.24 30.86 10.57
N PRO A 42 18.37 30.50 11.22
CA PRO A 42 19.47 29.81 10.55
C PRO A 42 19.09 28.35 10.25
N LEU A 43 19.72 27.75 9.24
CA LEU A 43 19.56 26.31 8.99
C LEU A 43 20.25 25.50 10.11
N PRO A 44 19.65 24.37 10.57
CA PRO A 44 20.29 23.48 11.53
C PRO A 44 21.35 22.56 10.89
N PHE A 45 21.35 22.46 9.55
CA PHE A 45 22.30 21.72 8.72
C PHE A 45 23.16 22.68 7.88
N SER A 46 24.33 22.22 7.42
CA SER A 46 25.15 22.98 6.47
C SER A 46 24.64 22.78 5.06
N LEU A 47 24.11 23.84 4.44
CA LEU A 47 23.81 23.91 3.01
C LEU A 47 24.86 24.73 2.28
N GLU A 48 25.35 24.18 1.18
CA GLU A 48 26.11 24.85 0.14
C GLU A 48 25.39 24.69 -1.21
N THR A 49 25.55 25.65 -2.10
CA THR A 49 25.06 25.62 -3.48
C THR A 49 26.14 26.10 -4.41
N GLY A 50 26.18 25.60 -5.64
CA GLY A 50 27.20 26.05 -6.59
C GLY A 50 27.00 25.56 -8.01
N TYR A 51 27.93 25.97 -8.87
CA TYR A 51 28.05 25.47 -10.23
C TYR A 51 29.44 24.86 -10.44
N VAL A 52 29.52 23.72 -11.12
CA VAL A 52 30.75 23.31 -11.83
C VAL A 52 30.60 23.71 -13.29
N GLU A 53 31.55 24.49 -13.78
CA GLU A 53 31.70 24.84 -15.19
C GLU A 53 32.57 23.78 -15.89
N LEU A 54 32.12 23.30 -17.05
CA LEU A 54 32.73 22.21 -17.81
C LEU A 54 33.34 22.70 -19.13
N ASP A 55 34.30 21.94 -19.67
CA ASP A 55 35.09 22.30 -20.86
C ASP A 55 34.25 22.47 -22.15
N ASP A 56 33.06 21.89 -22.20
CA ASP A 56 32.08 22.03 -23.28
C ASP A 56 31.17 23.27 -23.14
N GLY A 57 31.32 24.02 -22.04
CA GLY A 57 30.54 25.23 -21.72
C GLY A 57 29.22 24.97 -20.99
N VAL A 58 28.92 23.71 -20.63
CA VAL A 58 27.85 23.39 -19.68
C VAL A 58 28.24 23.79 -18.26
N ARG A 59 27.23 24.22 -17.48
CA ARG A 59 27.35 24.59 -16.07
C ARG A 59 26.30 23.81 -15.28
N LEU A 60 26.75 22.78 -14.57
CA LEU A 60 25.88 21.94 -13.73
C LEU A 60 25.73 22.57 -12.34
N PHE A 61 24.50 22.85 -11.94
CA PHE A 61 24.14 23.33 -10.61
C PHE A 61 24.05 22.19 -9.61
N TYR A 62 24.46 22.44 -8.36
CA TYR A 62 24.32 21.49 -7.27
C TYR A 62 23.88 22.15 -5.96
N TYR A 63 23.21 21.34 -5.13
CA TYR A 63 23.02 21.57 -3.71
C TYR A 63 23.89 20.53 -2.97
N PHE A 64 24.70 20.96 -2.02
CA PHE A 64 25.47 20.05 -1.17
C PHE A 64 25.08 20.25 0.30
N ILE A 65 24.74 19.16 0.97
CA ILE A 65 24.45 19.16 2.41
C ILE A 65 25.39 18.19 3.11
N GLN A 66 26.07 18.68 4.14
CA GLN A 66 26.96 17.87 4.97
C GLN A 66 26.16 17.04 5.96
N SER A 67 26.65 15.84 6.31
CA SER A 67 26.02 15.00 7.34
C SER A 67 25.81 15.78 8.64
N GLU A 68 24.64 15.60 9.24
CA GLU A 68 24.23 16.18 10.52
C GLU A 68 24.78 15.37 11.72
N ARG A 69 25.43 14.23 11.44
CA ARG A 69 26.08 13.34 12.42
C ARG A 69 27.59 13.56 12.50
N HIS A 70 28.36 13.03 11.56
CA HIS A 70 29.82 13.10 11.51
C HIS A 70 30.29 13.35 10.07
N PRO A 71 30.20 14.57 9.52
CA PRO A 71 30.49 14.84 8.10
C PRO A 71 31.95 14.55 7.71
N GLU A 72 32.87 14.51 8.67
CA GLU A 72 34.26 14.07 8.51
C GLU A 72 34.49 12.55 8.39
N GLU A 73 33.50 11.72 8.73
CA GLU A 73 33.58 10.24 8.67
C GLU A 73 32.45 9.60 7.82
N ASP A 74 31.27 10.22 7.82
CA ASP A 74 30.06 9.70 7.17
C ASP A 74 30.19 9.68 5.63
N PRO A 75 29.52 8.73 4.94
CA PRO A 75 29.57 8.62 3.49
C PRO A 75 29.17 9.90 2.74
N VAL A 76 29.79 10.12 1.58
CA VAL A 76 29.37 11.12 0.59
C VAL A 76 28.56 10.42 -0.51
N LEU A 77 27.35 10.89 -0.76
CA LEU A 77 26.46 10.41 -1.81
C LEU A 77 26.36 11.47 -2.91
N LEU A 78 26.60 11.11 -4.17
CA LEU A 78 26.00 11.84 -5.29
C LEU A 78 24.55 11.36 -5.45
N TRP A 79 23.56 12.26 -5.45
CA TRP A 79 22.16 11.93 -5.72
C TRP A 79 21.70 12.51 -7.06
N LEU A 80 21.15 11.64 -7.91
CA LEU A 80 20.59 11.96 -9.22
C LEU A 80 19.11 11.57 -9.24
N THR A 81 18.21 12.56 -9.16
CA THR A 81 16.79 12.33 -9.47
C THR A 81 16.66 11.99 -10.97
N GLY A 82 15.81 11.02 -11.33
CA GLY A 82 15.64 10.53 -12.69
C GLY A 82 14.84 11.45 -13.65
N GLY A 83 13.87 10.87 -14.36
CA GLY A 83 13.09 11.55 -15.41
C GLY A 83 13.26 10.88 -16.78
N PRO A 84 14.21 11.31 -17.65
CA PRO A 84 15.21 12.35 -17.44
C PRO A 84 14.60 13.77 -17.41
N GLY A 85 15.40 14.78 -17.05
CA GLY A 85 14.98 16.19 -17.03
C GLY A 85 14.34 16.67 -15.72
N CYS A 86 14.31 15.85 -14.65
CA CYS A 86 13.82 16.25 -13.34
C CYS A 86 14.93 16.82 -12.45
N SER A 87 14.68 17.97 -11.83
CA SER A 87 15.63 18.62 -10.92
C SER A 87 15.84 17.80 -9.64
N ALA A 88 17.11 17.70 -9.22
CA ALA A 88 17.52 17.02 -8.00
C ALA A 88 17.05 17.74 -6.72
N LEU A 89 16.49 18.95 -6.84
CA LEU A 89 15.68 19.56 -5.78
C LEU A 89 14.50 18.66 -5.38
N SER A 90 13.97 17.81 -6.29
CA SER A 90 12.93 16.83 -5.95
C SER A 90 13.40 15.86 -4.86
N GLY A 91 14.59 15.28 -5.06
CA GLY A 91 15.27 14.45 -4.06
C GLY A 91 15.56 15.19 -2.76
N LEU A 92 15.90 16.48 -2.86
CA LEU A 92 16.19 17.31 -1.69
C LEU A 92 14.93 17.63 -0.86
N VAL A 93 13.78 17.97 -1.45
CA VAL A 93 12.63 18.55 -0.69
C VAL A 93 11.44 17.63 -0.51
N TYR A 94 11.28 16.59 -1.35
CA TYR A 94 10.20 15.62 -1.24
C TYR A 94 10.73 14.29 -0.70
N GLU A 95 11.80 13.76 -1.28
CA GLU A 95 12.31 12.42 -0.98
C GLU A 95 13.13 12.37 0.32
N MET A 96 14.32 12.96 0.38
CA MET A 96 15.33 12.55 1.37
C MET A 96 16.19 13.65 2.00
N GLY A 97 16.06 14.93 1.63
CA GLY A 97 16.79 16.02 2.30
C GLY A 97 16.15 16.53 3.61
N PRO A 98 16.83 17.44 4.33
CA PRO A 98 16.48 17.86 5.69
C PRO A 98 15.41 18.95 5.77
N PHE A 99 14.72 19.27 4.67
CA PHE A 99 13.60 20.20 4.70
C PHE A 99 12.52 19.86 3.67
N TYR A 100 11.30 20.33 3.91
CA TYR A 100 10.13 20.16 3.05
C TYR A 100 9.24 21.40 3.10
N PHE A 101 8.28 21.51 2.19
CA PHE A 101 7.32 22.60 2.16
C PHE A 101 6.18 22.41 3.16
N ASP A 102 5.86 23.46 3.92
CA ASP A 102 4.61 23.54 4.70
C ASP A 102 3.43 23.77 3.75
N PHE A 103 2.80 22.68 3.32
CA PHE A 103 1.64 22.73 2.43
C PHE A 103 0.37 23.20 3.16
N GLU A 104 0.16 22.75 4.40
CA GLU A 104 -1.04 23.06 5.19
C GLU A 104 -1.05 24.54 5.65
N GLY A 105 0.12 25.10 5.96
CA GLY A 105 0.29 26.52 6.27
C GLY A 105 0.28 27.46 5.06
N TYR A 106 0.26 26.96 3.82
CA TYR A 106 0.34 27.82 2.64
C TYR A 106 -1.00 28.50 2.31
N THR A 107 -1.03 29.84 2.41
CA THR A 107 -2.26 30.63 2.23
C THR A 107 -2.64 30.94 0.78
N GLY A 108 -1.87 30.45 -0.20
CA GLY A 108 -2.07 30.74 -1.63
C GLY A 108 -1.45 32.05 -2.10
N SER A 109 -0.68 32.72 -1.23
CA SER A 109 0.02 33.97 -1.55
C SER A 109 1.34 34.07 -0.78
N GLY A 110 2.31 34.80 -1.35
CA GLY A 110 3.66 34.91 -0.80
C GLY A 110 4.52 33.66 -1.01
N LEU A 111 5.70 33.70 -0.40
CA LEU A 111 6.70 32.63 -0.46
C LEU A 111 6.29 31.44 0.44
N PRO A 112 6.42 30.18 -0.01
CA PRO A 112 6.17 29.00 0.82
C PRO A 112 7.09 28.93 2.05
N THR A 113 6.53 28.46 3.18
CA THR A 113 7.29 28.15 4.40
C THR A 113 8.01 26.82 4.25
N LEU A 114 9.21 26.71 4.82
CA LEU A 114 10.02 25.48 4.87
C LEU A 114 10.14 24.96 6.29
N LEU A 115 9.96 23.65 6.47
CA LEU A 115 10.04 22.94 7.74
C LEU A 115 11.15 21.89 7.71
N TYR A 116 11.72 21.57 8.87
CA TYR A 116 12.80 20.59 9.01
C TYR A 116 12.31 19.14 8.93
N LYS A 117 13.01 18.28 8.18
CA LYS A 117 12.69 16.85 7.98
C LYS A 117 13.69 15.97 8.77
N PRO A 118 13.38 15.54 10.02
CA PRO A 118 14.27 14.70 10.83
C PRO A 118 14.43 13.26 10.30
N THR A 119 13.68 12.88 9.27
CA THR A 119 13.80 11.59 8.55
C THR A 119 14.65 11.69 7.28
N SER A 120 15.53 12.70 7.20
CA SER A 120 16.45 12.90 6.09
C SER A 120 17.62 11.91 6.07
N TRP A 121 18.09 11.56 4.87
CA TRP A 121 19.35 10.83 4.68
C TRP A 121 20.58 11.65 5.08
N THR A 122 20.47 12.99 5.21
CA THR A 122 21.55 13.83 5.75
C THR A 122 21.80 13.62 7.24
N GLN A 123 20.95 12.86 7.94
CA GLN A 123 21.23 12.38 9.30
C GLN A 123 22.42 11.40 9.37
N VAL A 124 22.81 10.78 8.26
CA VAL A 124 23.80 9.67 8.22
C VAL A 124 24.76 9.71 7.02
N SER A 125 24.70 10.78 6.21
CA SER A 125 25.52 10.95 5.01
C SER A 125 25.60 12.42 4.60
N SER A 126 26.67 12.81 3.91
CA SER A 126 26.72 14.07 3.17
C SER A 126 26.20 13.83 1.75
N VAL A 127 25.35 14.69 1.19
CA VAL A 127 24.68 14.44 -0.09
C VAL A 127 24.86 15.62 -1.06
N ILE A 128 25.34 15.32 -2.27
CA ILE A 128 25.45 16.23 -3.41
C ILE A 128 24.27 15.96 -4.36
N PHE A 129 23.28 16.83 -4.38
CA PHE A 129 22.15 16.79 -5.31
C PHE A 129 22.52 17.60 -6.56
N VAL A 130 22.59 16.97 -7.73
CA VAL A 130 23.05 17.63 -8.98
C VAL A 130 21.93 17.70 -10.01
N ASP A 131 21.63 18.91 -10.48
CA ASP A 131 20.73 19.12 -11.63
C ASP A 131 21.44 18.69 -12.92
N SER A 132 21.01 17.60 -13.53
CA SER A 132 21.61 17.03 -14.76
C SER A 132 20.51 16.46 -15.67
N PRO A 133 20.65 16.52 -17.01
CA PRO A 133 21.68 17.23 -17.79
C PRO A 133 21.53 18.77 -17.75
N ALA A 134 22.28 19.48 -18.58
CA ALA A 134 22.03 20.90 -18.85
C ALA A 134 20.58 21.14 -19.32
N GLY A 135 19.95 22.21 -18.83
CA GLY A 135 18.51 22.48 -19.00
C GLY A 135 17.68 22.03 -17.80
N THR A 136 18.08 20.97 -17.09
CA THR A 136 17.42 20.53 -15.85
C THR A 136 17.57 21.58 -14.75
N GLY A 137 16.47 21.93 -14.08
CA GLY A 137 16.48 22.74 -12.86
C GLY A 137 17.17 24.09 -13.02
N PHE A 138 18.35 24.26 -12.43
CA PHE A 138 19.18 25.47 -12.57
C PHE A 138 20.44 25.30 -13.45
N SER A 139 20.67 24.13 -14.04
CA SER A 139 21.80 23.83 -14.94
C SER A 139 21.58 24.36 -16.36
N TYR A 140 22.64 24.86 -17.01
CA TYR A 140 22.52 25.49 -18.35
C TYR A 140 23.78 25.36 -19.22
N ASP A 141 23.62 25.50 -20.53
CA ASP A 141 24.71 25.68 -21.50
C ASP A 141 24.98 27.18 -21.74
N THR A 142 26.24 27.55 -21.94
CA THR A 142 26.66 28.92 -22.31
C THR A 142 26.99 29.11 -23.78
N THR A 143 27.21 28.02 -24.52
CA THR A 143 27.71 28.07 -25.91
C THR A 143 26.61 28.35 -26.94
N GLY A 144 25.36 28.00 -26.64
CA GLY A 144 24.26 27.99 -27.60
C GLY A 144 24.44 26.95 -28.69
N ASN A 145 25.36 26.00 -28.49
CA ASN A 145 25.76 25.01 -29.50
C ASN A 145 24.90 23.75 -29.35
N ARG A 146 24.41 23.22 -30.47
CA ARG A 146 23.28 22.27 -30.50
C ARG A 146 23.66 20.82 -30.19
N THR A 147 24.52 20.59 -29.21
CA THR A 147 24.80 19.26 -28.68
C THR A 147 23.61 18.82 -27.84
N ILE A 148 22.72 18.02 -28.42
CA ILE A 148 21.60 17.39 -27.72
C ILE A 148 22.19 16.50 -26.61
N PRO A 149 21.86 16.71 -25.32
CA PRO A 149 22.28 15.82 -24.25
C PRO A 149 21.88 14.37 -24.49
N SER A 150 22.68 13.44 -23.97
CA SER A 150 22.48 11.99 -24.08
C SER A 150 22.97 11.30 -22.82
N ASP A 151 22.68 10.02 -22.66
CA ASP A 151 23.20 9.24 -21.51
C ASP A 151 24.73 9.31 -21.43
N THR A 152 25.44 9.07 -22.54
CA THR A 152 26.90 9.11 -22.59
C THR A 152 27.46 10.49 -22.27
N ILE A 153 26.79 11.56 -22.72
CA ILE A 153 27.17 12.95 -22.44
C ILE A 153 26.95 13.26 -20.95
N ALA A 154 25.79 12.93 -20.38
CA ALA A 154 25.51 13.12 -18.96
C ALA A 154 26.49 12.36 -18.07
N ILE A 155 26.83 11.11 -18.41
CA ILE A 155 27.86 10.31 -17.71
C ILE A 155 29.25 10.98 -17.80
N GLN A 156 29.61 11.56 -18.95
CA GLN A 156 30.89 12.27 -19.09
C GLN A 156 30.90 13.58 -18.27
N GLN A 157 29.84 14.37 -18.35
CA GLN A 157 29.71 15.64 -17.63
C GLN A 157 29.68 15.43 -16.11
N LEU A 158 28.95 14.42 -15.62
CA LEU A 158 28.91 14.05 -14.20
C LEU A 158 30.25 13.49 -13.69
N HIS A 159 31.05 12.83 -14.54
CA HIS A 159 32.40 12.40 -14.16
C HIS A 159 33.35 13.59 -13.99
N THR A 160 33.36 14.51 -14.95
CA THR A 160 34.15 15.75 -14.85
C THR A 160 33.69 16.59 -13.65
N PHE A 161 32.37 16.71 -13.43
CA PHE A 161 31.80 17.32 -12.22
C PHE A 161 32.38 16.72 -10.94
N LEU A 162 32.40 15.38 -10.82
CA LEU A 162 32.90 14.71 -9.61
C LEU A 162 34.39 14.96 -9.39
N GLN A 163 35.22 14.91 -10.43
CA GLN A 163 36.66 15.22 -10.32
C GLN A 163 36.86 16.65 -9.81
N THR A 164 36.28 17.65 -10.49
CA THR A 164 36.41 19.06 -10.10
C THR A 164 35.81 19.37 -8.72
N TRP A 165 34.71 18.72 -8.35
CA TRP A 165 34.12 18.89 -7.02
C TRP A 165 35.03 18.33 -5.92
N PHE A 166 35.64 17.15 -6.13
CA PHE A 166 36.53 16.54 -5.14
C PHE A 166 37.92 17.22 -5.05
N ASP A 167 38.44 17.78 -6.15
CA ASP A 167 39.66 18.60 -6.16
C ASP A 167 39.54 19.85 -5.28
N GLU A 168 38.38 20.51 -5.33
CA GLU A 168 38.08 21.73 -4.56
C GLU A 168 37.50 21.43 -3.15
N HIS A 169 37.04 20.20 -2.92
CA HIS A 169 36.61 19.70 -1.60
C HIS A 169 37.47 18.53 -1.08
N PRO A 170 38.81 18.65 -1.03
CA PRO A 170 39.70 17.52 -0.74
C PRO A 170 39.55 16.97 0.68
N LYS A 171 38.90 17.71 1.58
CA LYS A 171 38.52 17.23 2.93
C LYS A 171 37.58 16.03 2.89
N PHE A 172 36.86 15.79 1.79
CA PHE A 172 35.93 14.66 1.64
C PHE A 172 36.50 13.46 0.87
N LEU A 173 37.73 13.55 0.34
CA LEU A 173 38.41 12.41 -0.29
C LEU A 173 38.54 11.17 0.61
N PRO A 174 38.74 11.30 1.95
CA PRO A 174 38.75 10.14 2.84
C PRO A 174 37.38 9.46 3.03
N ASN A 175 36.27 10.18 2.83
CA ASN A 175 34.93 9.68 3.12
C ASN A 175 34.52 8.56 2.16
N PRO A 176 33.71 7.57 2.58
CA PRO A 176 33.14 6.57 1.68
C PRO A 176 32.25 7.21 0.60
N PHE A 177 32.65 7.18 -0.67
CA PHE A 177 31.83 7.76 -1.76
C PHE A 177 30.89 6.72 -2.41
N TYR A 178 29.65 7.09 -2.70
CA TYR A 178 28.69 6.27 -3.45
C TYR A 178 27.98 7.12 -4.53
N VAL A 179 27.71 6.52 -5.69
CA VAL A 179 26.85 7.11 -6.72
C VAL A 179 25.42 6.60 -6.52
N ALA A 180 24.46 7.52 -6.39
CA ALA A 180 23.09 7.20 -6.01
C ALA A 180 22.04 7.98 -6.81
N GLY A 181 20.79 7.52 -6.76
CA GLY A 181 19.65 8.14 -7.42
C GLY A 181 18.48 7.18 -7.60
N ASP A 182 17.49 7.62 -8.37
CA ASP A 182 16.24 6.88 -8.60
C ASP A 182 15.83 6.79 -10.07
N SER A 183 14.81 5.97 -10.36
CA SER A 183 14.09 6.02 -11.63
C SER A 183 15.02 5.89 -12.85
N TYR A 184 14.93 6.77 -13.85
CA TYR A 184 15.80 6.81 -15.03
C TYR A 184 17.31 6.87 -14.68
N SER A 185 17.71 7.41 -13.52
CA SER A 185 19.11 7.43 -13.11
C SER A 185 19.73 6.04 -12.94
N GLY A 186 18.92 4.97 -12.86
CA GLY A 186 19.41 3.58 -12.93
C GLY A 186 20.22 3.26 -14.19
N ILE A 187 20.00 3.99 -15.29
CA ILE A 187 20.79 3.90 -16.54
C ILE A 187 22.14 4.64 -16.42
N ILE A 188 22.20 5.69 -15.59
CA ILE A 188 23.34 6.61 -15.47
C ILE A 188 24.29 6.20 -14.33
N ILE A 189 23.76 5.77 -13.19
CA ILE A 189 24.50 5.46 -11.96
C ILE A 189 25.58 4.39 -12.19
N PRO A 190 25.30 3.22 -12.82
CA PRO A 190 26.31 2.16 -12.94
C PRO A 190 27.43 2.52 -13.92
N PRO A 191 27.18 3.02 -15.14
CA PRO A 191 28.24 3.50 -16.03
C PRO A 191 29.07 4.64 -15.43
N LEU A 192 28.46 5.58 -14.69
CA LEU A 192 29.18 6.66 -14.01
C LEU A 192 30.13 6.12 -12.93
N ALA A 193 29.63 5.25 -12.04
CA ALA A 193 30.48 4.61 -11.04
C ALA A 193 31.58 3.73 -11.67
N MET A 194 31.28 3.05 -12.77
CA MET A 194 32.26 2.27 -13.54
C MET A 194 33.32 3.15 -14.22
N LYS A 195 32.96 4.38 -14.61
CA LYS A 195 33.91 5.36 -15.16
C LYS A 195 34.85 5.88 -14.06
N VAL A 196 34.31 6.23 -12.88
CA VAL A 196 35.12 6.59 -11.69
C VAL A 196 36.04 5.44 -11.27
N ALA A 197 35.54 4.19 -11.24
CA ALA A 197 36.34 3.01 -10.95
C ALA A 197 37.51 2.82 -11.92
N LYS A 198 37.31 3.06 -13.22
CA LYS A 198 38.37 3.02 -14.24
C LYS A 198 39.42 4.12 -14.02
N GLY A 199 39.02 5.34 -13.64
CA GLY A 199 39.95 6.41 -13.30
C GLY A 199 40.87 6.03 -12.12
N ILE A 200 40.29 5.48 -11.04
CA ILE A 200 41.04 4.95 -9.89
C ILE A 200 42.02 3.84 -10.32
N GLU A 201 41.62 2.95 -11.24
CA GLU A 201 42.48 1.88 -11.78
C GLU A 201 43.62 2.39 -12.68
N TYR A 202 43.48 3.56 -13.31
CA TYR A 202 44.54 4.21 -14.08
C TYR A 202 45.42 5.16 -13.25
N GLY A 203 44.99 5.53 -12.05
CA GLY A 203 45.65 6.53 -11.21
C GLY A 203 45.32 7.97 -11.61
N ASP A 204 44.14 8.21 -12.18
CA ASP A 204 43.62 9.55 -12.42
C ASP A 204 43.31 10.23 -11.08
N GLU A 205 43.87 11.42 -10.86
CA GLU A 205 43.52 12.26 -9.72
C GLU A 205 42.23 13.08 -10.01
N PRO A 206 41.46 13.45 -8.99
CA PRO A 206 41.63 13.06 -7.59
C PRO A 206 41.18 11.61 -7.34
N LEU A 207 41.92 10.87 -6.51
CA LEU A 207 41.59 9.49 -6.14
C LEU A 207 40.34 9.38 -5.25
N ILE A 208 39.15 9.43 -5.86
CA ILE A 208 37.85 9.32 -5.19
C ILE A 208 37.70 7.96 -4.49
N ASN A 209 37.31 7.97 -3.21
CA ASN A 209 37.15 6.78 -2.38
C ASN A 209 35.82 6.02 -2.62
N LEU A 210 35.53 5.68 -3.89
CA LEU A 210 34.32 4.97 -4.32
C LEU A 210 34.15 3.63 -3.59
N LYS A 211 32.96 3.38 -3.05
CA LYS A 211 32.55 2.15 -2.35
C LYS A 211 31.39 1.40 -3.00
N GLY A 212 30.57 2.05 -3.81
CA GLY A 212 29.40 1.39 -4.38
C GLY A 212 28.38 2.28 -5.07
N VAL A 213 27.23 1.68 -5.36
CA VAL A 213 26.05 2.31 -5.96
C VAL A 213 24.79 2.09 -5.11
N ILE A 214 23.84 3.03 -5.17
CA ILE A 214 22.58 3.00 -4.40
C ILE A 214 21.43 3.44 -5.31
N ALA A 215 20.52 2.54 -5.67
CA ALA A 215 19.52 2.79 -6.72
C ALA A 215 18.08 2.46 -6.26
N GLY A 216 17.18 3.44 -6.29
CA GLY A 216 15.76 3.32 -5.94
C GLY A 216 14.85 3.23 -7.16
N ASN A 217 13.95 2.24 -7.21
CA ASN A 217 13.06 1.95 -8.35
C ASN A 217 13.75 2.14 -9.73
N PRO A 218 14.94 1.56 -9.95
CA PRO A 218 15.81 1.99 -11.05
C PRO A 218 15.41 1.38 -12.38
N LEU A 219 15.36 2.20 -13.43
CA LEU A 219 15.39 1.71 -14.80
C LEU A 219 16.80 1.17 -15.06
N THR A 220 16.96 -0.13 -15.23
CA THR A 220 18.28 -0.74 -15.42
C THR A 220 18.35 -1.56 -16.70
N ASP A 221 17.23 -2.07 -17.20
CA ASP A 221 17.14 -2.80 -18.46
C ASP A 221 15.77 -2.53 -19.10
N ALA A 222 15.71 -1.59 -20.04
CA ALA A 222 14.43 -1.06 -20.54
C ALA A 222 13.54 -2.12 -21.21
N MET A 223 14.11 -3.21 -21.70
CA MET A 223 13.35 -4.37 -22.18
C MET A 223 12.73 -5.15 -21.02
N THR A 224 13.50 -5.48 -19.99
CA THR A 224 13.01 -6.24 -18.83
C THR A 224 12.08 -5.44 -17.93
N ASP A 225 12.41 -4.20 -17.58
CA ASP A 225 11.63 -3.40 -16.63
C ASP A 225 10.24 -3.05 -17.19
N ILE A 226 10.15 -2.69 -18.48
CA ILE A 226 8.86 -2.40 -19.11
C ILE A 226 8.07 -3.69 -19.37
N ASN A 227 8.72 -4.80 -19.75
CA ASN A 227 8.02 -6.08 -19.90
C ASN A 227 7.51 -6.62 -18.54
N ALA A 228 8.17 -6.30 -17.42
CA ALA A 228 7.74 -6.69 -16.08
C ALA A 228 6.49 -5.94 -15.59
N ARG A 229 6.07 -4.87 -16.28
CA ARG A 229 4.84 -4.13 -15.94
C ARG A 229 3.58 -4.99 -16.07
N VAL A 230 3.46 -5.82 -17.11
CA VAL A 230 2.29 -6.68 -17.32
C VAL A 230 2.10 -7.75 -16.23
N PRO A 231 3.11 -8.57 -15.86
CA PRO A 231 2.96 -9.51 -14.75
C PRO A 231 2.84 -8.81 -13.39
N TYR A 232 3.39 -7.61 -13.20
CA TYR A 232 3.13 -6.80 -12.00
C TYR A 232 1.64 -6.43 -11.89
N LEU A 233 1.03 -5.92 -12.96
CA LEU A 233 -0.40 -5.57 -12.97
C LEU A 233 -1.31 -6.79 -12.75
N HIS A 234 -0.89 -7.98 -13.18
CA HIS A 234 -1.61 -9.23 -12.87
C HIS A 234 -1.44 -9.62 -11.40
N GLY A 235 -0.20 -9.57 -10.87
CA GLY A 235 0.12 -9.89 -9.48
C GLY A 235 -0.60 -9.01 -8.46
N MET A 236 -0.77 -7.72 -8.75
CA MET A 236 -1.52 -6.77 -7.92
C MET A 236 -3.06 -6.80 -8.17
N GLY A 237 -3.58 -7.76 -8.95
CA GLY A 237 -5.01 -7.91 -9.21
C GLY A 237 -5.65 -6.82 -10.07
N ILE A 238 -4.85 -5.99 -10.75
CA ILE A 238 -5.32 -4.87 -11.59
C ILE A 238 -5.81 -5.36 -12.96
N ILE A 239 -5.17 -6.37 -13.54
CA ILE A 239 -5.64 -7.06 -14.75
C ILE A 239 -6.00 -8.52 -14.44
N PRO A 240 -7.03 -9.09 -15.09
CA PRO A 240 -7.53 -10.42 -14.79
C PRO A 240 -6.70 -11.50 -15.50
N ASP A 241 -6.78 -12.73 -15.00
CA ASP A 241 -6.14 -13.91 -15.61
C ASP A 241 -6.35 -13.98 -17.12
N GLU A 242 -7.59 -13.83 -17.61
CA GLU A 242 -7.89 -14.01 -19.03
C GLU A 242 -7.21 -12.97 -19.93
N LEU A 243 -7.00 -11.75 -19.43
CA LEU A 243 -6.30 -10.69 -20.16
C LEU A 243 -4.78 -10.84 -20.03
N TYR A 244 -4.29 -11.29 -18.87
CA TYR A 244 -2.89 -11.61 -18.68
C TYR A 244 -2.45 -12.78 -19.56
N GLU A 245 -3.20 -13.88 -19.58
CA GLU A 245 -3.01 -15.03 -20.47
C GLU A 245 -3.03 -14.61 -21.95
N ALA A 246 -4.04 -13.84 -22.38
CA ALA A 246 -4.16 -13.37 -23.76
C ALA A 246 -3.06 -12.37 -24.17
N ALA A 247 -2.50 -11.61 -23.22
CA ALA A 247 -1.32 -10.78 -23.45
C ALA A 247 -0.05 -11.65 -23.53
N HIS A 248 0.12 -12.57 -22.58
CA HIS A 248 1.28 -13.45 -22.50
C HIS A 248 1.45 -14.29 -23.76
N ASP A 249 0.40 -14.99 -24.19
CA ASP A 249 0.41 -15.82 -25.41
C ASP A 249 0.55 -14.97 -26.69
N GLY A 250 -0.17 -13.84 -26.75
CA GLY A 250 -0.17 -12.96 -27.92
C GLY A 250 1.18 -12.27 -28.17
N CYS A 251 1.85 -11.85 -27.09
CA CYS A 251 3.13 -11.13 -27.11
C CYS A 251 4.35 -12.03 -26.88
N ARG A 252 4.17 -13.26 -26.38
CA ARG A 252 5.24 -14.18 -25.93
C ARG A 252 6.20 -13.54 -24.92
N GLY A 253 5.65 -12.74 -24.00
CA GLY A 253 6.39 -11.98 -22.98
C GLY A 253 7.05 -10.67 -23.46
N GLU A 254 7.06 -10.37 -24.77
CA GLU A 254 7.60 -9.12 -25.32
C GLU A 254 6.50 -8.04 -25.48
N TYR A 255 6.20 -7.36 -24.38
CA TYR A 255 5.11 -6.38 -24.30
C TYR A 255 5.51 -4.98 -24.82
N LEU A 256 6.79 -4.58 -24.72
CA LEU A 256 7.25 -3.26 -25.19
C LEU A 256 7.11 -3.04 -26.71
N ARG A 257 7.13 -4.12 -27.51
CA ARG A 257 7.12 -4.04 -28.98
C ARG A 257 6.13 -5.06 -29.57
N PRO A 258 4.82 -4.73 -29.64
CA PRO A 258 3.81 -5.66 -30.12
C PRO A 258 4.09 -6.18 -31.54
N SER A 259 4.42 -7.47 -31.63
CA SER A 259 4.78 -8.16 -32.88
C SER A 259 3.59 -8.82 -33.59
N THR A 260 2.40 -8.83 -32.97
CA THR A 260 1.17 -9.42 -33.51
C THR A 260 -0.04 -8.53 -33.23
N ALA A 261 -1.09 -8.66 -34.04
CA ALA A 261 -2.37 -7.96 -33.80
C ALA A 261 -3.01 -8.39 -32.47
N ASN A 262 -2.89 -9.66 -32.09
CA ASN A 262 -3.38 -10.17 -30.81
C ASN A 262 -2.65 -9.48 -29.63
N CYS A 263 -1.32 -9.38 -29.70
CA CYS A 263 -0.53 -8.65 -28.72
C CYS A 263 -0.96 -7.17 -28.61
N ALA A 264 -1.07 -6.48 -29.75
CA ALA A 264 -1.50 -5.08 -29.78
C ALA A 264 -2.89 -4.88 -29.15
N ASN A 265 -3.85 -5.78 -29.44
CA ASN A 265 -5.20 -5.74 -28.87
C ASN A 265 -5.20 -5.99 -27.35
N SER A 266 -4.47 -7.01 -26.87
CA SER A 266 -4.36 -7.30 -25.44
C SER A 266 -3.67 -6.16 -24.68
N LEU A 267 -2.62 -5.56 -25.24
CA LEU A 267 -1.95 -4.40 -24.64
C LEU A 267 -2.82 -3.15 -24.64
N GLN A 268 -3.62 -2.91 -25.69
CA GLN A 268 -4.60 -1.82 -25.71
C GLN A 268 -5.66 -2.01 -24.60
N ALA A 269 -6.19 -3.23 -24.43
CA ALA A 269 -7.14 -3.52 -23.35
C ALA A 269 -6.53 -3.37 -21.95
N ILE A 270 -5.24 -3.73 -21.76
CA ILE A 270 -4.51 -3.44 -20.52
C ILE A 270 -4.38 -1.91 -20.33
N GLN A 271 -3.99 -1.17 -21.37
CA GLN A 271 -3.81 0.28 -21.33
C GLN A 271 -5.14 1.02 -21.05
N ASP A 272 -6.27 0.56 -21.58
CA ASP A 272 -7.59 1.11 -21.27
C ASP A 272 -8.03 0.80 -19.84
N CYS A 273 -7.70 -0.39 -19.31
CA CYS A 273 -7.97 -0.76 -17.92
C CYS A 273 -7.19 0.12 -16.92
N ILE A 274 -5.89 0.35 -17.17
CA ILE A 274 -5.02 1.09 -16.25
C ILE A 274 -4.97 2.60 -16.51
N ARG A 275 -5.66 3.11 -17.55
CA ARG A 275 -5.53 4.50 -18.04
C ARG A 275 -5.66 5.55 -16.93
N ASP A 276 -6.58 5.34 -16.00
CA ASP A 276 -6.94 6.30 -14.96
C ASP A 276 -6.38 5.94 -13.58
N LEU A 277 -5.46 4.97 -13.51
CA LEU A 277 -4.69 4.62 -12.32
C LEU A 277 -3.50 5.58 -12.14
N ASN A 278 -3.08 5.80 -10.90
CA ASN A 278 -1.80 6.47 -10.60
C ASN A 278 -0.67 5.45 -10.80
N ASP A 279 0.22 5.66 -11.78
CA ASP A 279 1.22 4.66 -12.15
C ASP A 279 2.45 4.63 -11.24
N VAL A 280 2.80 5.75 -10.61
CA VAL A 280 3.89 5.85 -9.62
C VAL A 280 3.50 5.38 -8.21
N HIS A 281 2.21 5.33 -7.89
CA HIS A 281 1.70 4.68 -6.66
C HIS A 281 0.25 4.20 -6.84
N ILE A 282 0.04 2.92 -7.10
CA ILE A 282 -1.30 2.39 -7.50
C ILE A 282 -2.43 2.66 -6.50
N LEU A 283 -2.13 2.81 -5.21
CA LEU A 283 -3.14 3.11 -4.19
C LEU A 283 -3.50 4.59 -4.07
N GLU A 284 -2.62 5.52 -4.43
CA GLU A 284 -2.95 6.96 -4.35
C GLU A 284 -3.91 7.36 -5.48
N ALA A 285 -4.57 8.51 -5.31
CA ALA A 285 -5.45 9.08 -6.33
C ALA A 285 -4.65 9.41 -7.61
N ARG A 286 -5.27 9.27 -8.78
CA ARG A 286 -4.76 9.90 -10.00
C ARG A 286 -5.20 11.36 -10.00
N CYS A 287 -4.30 12.22 -9.56
CA CYS A 287 -4.47 13.66 -9.61
C CYS A 287 -4.34 14.18 -11.06
N PRO A 288 -5.07 15.23 -11.45
CA PRO A 288 -4.85 15.90 -12.73
C PRO A 288 -3.40 16.36 -12.88
N GLU A 289 -2.83 16.24 -14.07
CA GLU A 289 -1.55 16.86 -14.40
C GLU A 289 -1.74 18.38 -14.44
N TYR A 290 -1.21 19.07 -13.42
CA TYR A 290 -1.24 20.52 -13.34
C TYR A 290 -0.22 21.10 -14.32
N PRO A 291 -0.61 21.96 -15.27
CA PRO A 291 0.31 22.44 -16.30
C PRO A 291 1.41 23.33 -15.70
N SER A 292 2.65 23.06 -16.12
CA SER A 292 3.88 23.76 -15.72
C SER A 292 3.77 25.28 -15.91
N LEU A 293 4.29 26.04 -14.94
CA LEU A 293 4.06 27.47 -14.86
C LEU A 293 5.04 28.28 -15.72
N THR A 294 4.59 28.66 -16.93
CA THR A 294 5.32 29.64 -17.75
C THR A 294 5.25 31.06 -17.16
N ILE A 295 6.40 31.75 -17.17
CA ILE A 295 6.66 33.05 -16.52
C ILE A 295 5.56 34.11 -16.72
N GLN A 296 4.94 34.13 -17.91
CA GLN A 296 3.92 35.11 -18.29
C GLN A 296 2.62 35.06 -17.45
N LYS A 297 2.46 34.12 -16.52
CA LYS A 297 1.24 33.92 -15.72
C LYS A 297 1.38 34.19 -14.20
N GLN A 298 2.46 34.82 -13.74
CA GLN A 298 2.67 35.11 -12.30
C GLN A 298 1.50 35.83 -11.60
N GLN A 299 0.73 36.67 -12.29
CA GLN A 299 -0.42 37.35 -11.68
C GLN A 299 -1.67 36.46 -11.57
N ALA A 300 -1.84 35.47 -12.45
CA ALA A 300 -2.89 34.46 -12.32
C ALA A 300 -2.57 33.41 -11.23
N LEU A 301 -1.32 33.39 -10.76
CA LEU A 301 -0.73 32.36 -9.90
C LEU A 301 -1.27 32.42 -8.46
N GLN A 302 -1.67 33.60 -7.95
CA GLN A 302 -2.32 33.72 -6.64
C GLN A 302 -3.79 33.25 -6.68
N ASP A 303 -4.56 33.63 -7.70
CA ASP A 303 -5.94 33.13 -7.87
C ASP A 303 -5.96 31.61 -8.16
N HIS A 304 -5.01 31.11 -8.96
CA HIS A 304 -4.84 29.68 -9.19
C HIS A 304 -4.29 28.96 -7.96
N GLY A 305 -3.40 29.55 -7.17
CA GLY A 305 -2.92 28.99 -5.90
C GLY A 305 -4.06 28.83 -4.91
N ARG A 306 -4.93 29.85 -4.80
CA ARG A 306 -6.13 29.81 -3.96
C ARG A 306 -7.16 28.79 -4.46
N LYS A 307 -7.32 28.64 -5.78
CA LYS A 307 -8.17 27.59 -6.37
C LYS A 307 -7.59 26.19 -6.13
N ARG A 308 -6.28 25.99 -6.33
CA ARG A 308 -5.54 24.75 -6.04
C ARG A 308 -5.67 24.35 -4.58
N LEU A 309 -5.59 25.30 -3.65
CA LEU A 309 -5.81 25.06 -2.21
C LEU A 309 -7.25 24.70 -1.88
N LEU A 310 -8.25 25.33 -2.51
CA LEU A 310 -9.65 24.94 -2.36
C LEU A 310 -9.91 23.53 -2.93
N GLU A 311 -9.26 23.18 -4.03
CA GLU A 311 -9.35 21.85 -4.64
C GLU A 311 -8.62 20.80 -3.78
N SER A 312 -7.42 21.08 -3.25
CA SER A 312 -6.68 20.14 -2.39
C SER A 312 -7.29 19.99 -1.00
N ALA A 313 -7.83 21.06 -0.40
CA ALA A 313 -8.49 21.02 0.90
C ALA A 313 -9.86 20.30 0.87
N VAL A 314 -10.46 20.14 -0.32
CA VAL A 314 -11.61 19.25 -0.53
C VAL A 314 -11.19 17.78 -0.64
N TRP A 315 -9.92 17.48 -1.00
CA TRP A 315 -9.50 16.13 -1.37
C TRP A 315 -8.51 15.42 -0.44
N SER A 316 -7.67 16.13 0.32
CA SER A 316 -6.64 15.62 1.27
C SER A 316 -5.68 14.51 0.80
N ILE A 317 -5.76 14.06 -0.47
CA ILE A 317 -5.15 12.81 -0.96
C ILE A 317 -4.14 13.07 -2.10
N CYS A 318 -4.11 14.29 -2.68
CA CYS A 318 -3.32 14.57 -3.88
C CYS A 318 -1.88 15.09 -3.61
N ARG A 319 -0.93 14.18 -3.40
CA ARG A 319 0.51 14.45 -3.28
C ARG A 319 1.06 15.36 -4.38
N ASN A 320 0.70 15.09 -5.64
CA ASN A 320 1.09 15.91 -6.80
C ASN A 320 0.66 17.39 -6.72
N ALA A 321 -0.40 17.71 -5.95
CA ALA A 321 -0.85 19.08 -5.75
C ALA A 321 0.08 19.90 -4.83
N THR A 322 1.04 19.27 -4.15
CA THR A 322 2.07 19.95 -3.35
C THR A 322 3.25 20.45 -4.19
N TYR A 323 3.50 19.82 -5.35
CA TYR A 323 4.73 20.02 -6.11
C TYR A 323 4.93 21.44 -6.66
N PHE A 324 3.84 22.17 -6.94
CA PHE A 324 3.94 23.55 -7.44
C PHE A 324 4.59 24.51 -6.42
N LEU A 325 4.66 24.16 -5.13
CA LEU A 325 5.38 24.97 -4.14
C LEU A 325 6.88 25.06 -4.47
N SER A 326 7.45 24.02 -5.10
CA SER A 326 8.83 24.11 -5.62
C SER A 326 8.95 25.13 -6.76
N GLU A 327 8.01 25.18 -7.71
CA GLU A 327 7.99 26.20 -8.77
C GLU A 327 7.81 27.62 -8.23
N VAL A 328 6.93 27.81 -7.22
CA VAL A 328 6.72 29.13 -6.59
C VAL A 328 7.96 29.59 -5.85
N TRP A 329 8.58 28.69 -5.08
CA TRP A 329 9.73 29.00 -4.24
C TRP A 329 11.00 29.22 -5.06
N THR A 330 11.34 28.33 -5.99
CA THR A 330 12.54 28.44 -6.83
C THR A 330 12.54 29.63 -7.78
N ASN A 331 11.37 30.16 -8.16
CA ASN A 331 11.26 31.31 -9.06
C ASN A 331 11.12 32.65 -8.33
N ASP A 332 11.15 32.68 -6.99
CA ASP A 332 11.27 33.90 -6.22
C ASP A 332 12.69 34.49 -6.31
N GLU A 333 12.81 35.80 -6.52
CA GLU A 333 14.11 36.45 -6.71
C GLU A 333 15.01 36.38 -5.46
N VAL A 334 14.44 36.37 -4.25
CA VAL A 334 15.20 36.29 -2.99
C VAL A 334 15.69 34.86 -2.76
N VAL A 335 14.91 33.84 -3.12
CA VAL A 335 15.38 32.44 -3.16
C VAL A 335 16.52 32.29 -4.16
N ARG A 336 16.34 32.77 -5.40
CA ARG A 336 17.37 32.66 -6.45
C ARG A 336 18.66 33.40 -6.09
N GLU A 337 18.55 34.58 -5.49
CA GLU A 337 19.70 35.29 -4.95
C GLU A 337 20.34 34.55 -3.78
N SER A 338 19.56 33.96 -2.87
CA SER A 338 20.07 33.16 -1.74
C SER A 338 20.86 31.94 -2.20
N LEU A 339 20.32 31.16 -3.14
CA LEU A 339 20.97 29.99 -3.77
C LEU A 339 22.12 30.37 -4.74
N GLY A 340 22.34 31.66 -5.02
CA GLY A 340 23.43 32.11 -5.90
C GLY A 340 23.20 31.82 -7.38
N ILE A 341 21.95 31.69 -7.81
CA ILE A 341 21.60 31.38 -9.20
C ILE A 341 22.07 32.51 -10.13
N HIS A 342 22.74 32.14 -11.22
CA HIS A 342 23.23 33.09 -12.21
C HIS A 342 22.05 33.90 -12.83
N LYS A 343 22.13 35.23 -12.79
CA LYS A 343 21.04 36.10 -13.27
C LYS A 343 20.99 36.09 -14.80
N GLY A 344 19.81 35.79 -15.35
CA GLY A 344 19.54 35.79 -16.80
C GLY A 344 19.86 34.50 -17.55
N THR A 345 20.25 33.41 -16.87
CA THR A 345 20.65 32.15 -17.54
C THR A 345 19.49 31.17 -17.69
N VAL A 346 18.83 30.81 -16.57
CA VAL A 346 17.62 29.97 -16.54
C VAL A 346 16.38 30.86 -16.34
N PRO A 347 15.52 31.09 -17.36
CA PRO A 347 14.42 32.05 -17.24
C PRO A 347 13.37 31.65 -16.19
N SER A 348 13.04 30.36 -16.12
CA SER A 348 12.13 29.77 -15.14
C SER A 348 12.72 28.43 -14.71
N TRP A 349 12.74 28.14 -13.42
CA TRP A 349 12.97 26.79 -12.92
C TRP A 349 11.67 25.96 -13.07
N LEU A 350 11.81 24.69 -13.42
CA LEU A 350 10.74 23.69 -13.48
C LEU A 350 11.17 22.43 -12.72
N ARG A 351 10.23 21.72 -12.08
CA ARG A 351 10.53 20.49 -11.33
C ARG A 351 11.00 19.36 -12.25
N CYS A 352 10.33 19.20 -13.38
CA CYS A 352 10.78 18.40 -14.49
C CYS A 352 10.49 19.16 -15.79
N ASP A 353 11.44 19.19 -16.70
CA ASP A 353 11.27 19.68 -18.06
C ASP A 353 11.49 18.51 -19.03
N PHE A 354 10.39 17.94 -19.51
CA PHE A 354 10.39 16.82 -20.46
C PHE A 354 10.44 17.30 -21.93
N ASP A 355 10.41 18.61 -22.19
CA ASP A 355 10.61 19.19 -23.53
C ASP A 355 12.11 19.40 -23.84
N ILE A 356 13.02 19.19 -22.87
CA ILE A 356 14.47 19.13 -23.09
C ILE A 356 14.78 18.04 -24.13
N PRO A 357 15.41 18.37 -25.29
CA PRO A 357 15.83 17.37 -26.24
C PRO A 357 16.89 16.45 -25.61
N TYR A 358 16.58 15.17 -25.43
CA TYR A 358 17.46 14.19 -24.79
C TYR A 358 17.54 12.89 -25.58
N THR A 359 18.74 12.32 -25.70
CA THR A 359 18.99 11.07 -26.43
C THR A 359 19.18 9.91 -25.46
N MET A 360 18.12 9.12 -25.28
CA MET A 360 18.15 7.85 -24.54
C MET A 360 18.76 6.77 -25.45
N GLU A 361 19.94 6.27 -25.09
CA GLU A 361 20.82 5.45 -25.93
C GLU A 361 21.41 4.23 -25.22
N ILE A 362 21.52 4.25 -23.88
CA ILE A 362 21.91 3.08 -23.09
C ILE A 362 20.66 2.26 -22.76
N ALA A 363 20.46 1.16 -23.48
CA ALA A 363 19.28 0.29 -23.32
C ALA A 363 19.31 -0.61 -22.07
N SER A 364 20.49 -0.84 -21.49
CA SER A 364 20.69 -1.66 -20.28
C SER A 364 22.02 -1.31 -19.60
N ALA A 365 22.02 -1.25 -18.27
CA ALA A 365 23.17 -1.00 -17.40
C ALA A 365 23.52 -2.23 -16.52
N VAL A 366 22.94 -3.40 -16.82
CA VAL A 366 23.13 -4.65 -16.07
C VAL A 366 24.60 -5.11 -16.08
N ASP A 367 25.30 -4.97 -17.21
CA ASP A 367 26.71 -5.36 -17.34
C ASP A 367 27.66 -4.43 -16.56
N ASP A 368 27.33 -3.15 -16.43
CA ASP A 368 28.07 -2.20 -15.58
C ASP A 368 27.83 -2.50 -14.09
N HIS A 369 26.61 -2.84 -13.68
CA HIS A 369 26.33 -3.37 -12.34
C HIS A 369 27.16 -4.63 -12.05
N LEU A 370 27.13 -5.63 -12.95
CA LEU A 370 27.91 -6.86 -12.79
C LEU A 370 29.41 -6.54 -12.68
N SER A 371 29.92 -5.66 -13.53
CA SER A 371 31.33 -5.25 -13.55
C SER A 371 31.76 -4.51 -12.27
N LEU A 372 30.91 -3.66 -11.70
CA LEU A 372 31.14 -3.00 -10.41
C LEU A 372 31.18 -4.02 -9.27
N ILE A 373 30.16 -4.87 -9.20
CA ILE A 373 29.98 -5.86 -8.14
C ILE A 373 31.14 -6.87 -8.17
N THR A 374 31.57 -7.34 -9.34
CA THR A 374 32.73 -8.25 -9.49
C THR A 374 34.08 -7.58 -9.16
N LYS A 375 34.19 -6.24 -9.27
CA LYS A 375 35.34 -5.47 -8.75
C LYS A 375 35.29 -5.26 -7.22
N GLY A 376 34.22 -5.68 -6.54
CA GLY A 376 34.06 -5.59 -5.09
C GLY A 376 33.35 -4.33 -4.59
N TYR A 377 32.83 -3.49 -5.49
CA TYR A 377 31.99 -2.36 -5.12
C TYR A 377 30.61 -2.84 -4.65
N ARG A 378 30.11 -2.29 -3.55
CA ARG A 378 28.81 -2.65 -2.97
C ARG A 378 27.67 -2.14 -3.85
N ALA A 379 26.50 -2.79 -3.78
CA ALA A 379 25.29 -2.28 -4.41
C ALA A 379 24.09 -2.39 -3.45
N MET A 380 23.38 -1.28 -3.25
CA MET A 380 22.07 -1.27 -2.62
C MET A 380 21.02 -0.98 -3.69
N ILE A 381 20.20 -1.97 -4.02
CA ILE A 381 19.05 -1.78 -4.91
C ILE A 381 17.78 -1.84 -4.05
N TYR A 382 16.85 -0.91 -4.25
CA TYR A 382 15.57 -0.98 -3.58
C TYR A 382 14.40 -0.61 -4.50
N SER A 383 13.20 -1.04 -4.13
CA SER A 383 11.97 -0.67 -4.85
C SER A 383 10.78 -0.53 -3.91
N GLY A 384 10.01 0.54 -4.05
CA GLY A 384 8.63 0.58 -3.57
C GLY A 384 7.81 -0.50 -4.28
N ASP A 385 7.03 -1.26 -3.53
CA ASP A 385 6.23 -2.38 -4.05
C ASP A 385 4.94 -1.94 -4.77
N HIS A 386 4.47 -0.69 -4.55
CA HIS A 386 3.27 -0.10 -5.16
C HIS A 386 3.56 0.76 -6.39
N ASP A 387 4.78 0.74 -6.89
CA ASP A 387 5.17 1.33 -8.18
C ASP A 387 4.83 0.41 -9.36
N SER A 388 4.01 0.88 -10.28
CA SER A 388 3.71 0.20 -11.55
C SER A 388 4.52 0.71 -12.74
N LYS A 389 5.29 1.79 -12.55
CA LYS A 389 6.08 2.46 -13.59
C LYS A 389 7.45 1.79 -13.75
N ILE A 390 8.13 1.51 -12.64
CA ILE A 390 9.34 0.67 -12.59
C ILE A 390 9.19 -0.31 -11.43
N SER A 391 8.45 -1.38 -11.70
CA SER A 391 8.03 -2.31 -10.65
C SER A 391 9.18 -3.12 -10.07
N HIS A 392 9.05 -3.47 -8.79
CA HIS A 392 9.96 -4.38 -8.09
C HIS A 392 10.12 -5.76 -8.76
N VAL A 393 9.20 -6.13 -9.67
CA VAL A 393 9.28 -7.33 -10.51
C VAL A 393 10.35 -7.16 -11.60
N GLY A 394 10.42 -5.98 -12.23
CA GLY A 394 11.50 -5.63 -13.18
C GLY A 394 12.86 -5.64 -12.51
N THR A 395 12.95 -4.98 -11.35
CA THR A 395 14.16 -4.93 -10.52
C THR A 395 14.69 -6.34 -10.18
N GLN A 396 13.81 -7.25 -9.76
CA GLN A 396 14.21 -8.64 -9.50
C GLN A 396 14.58 -9.41 -10.78
N ALA A 397 13.86 -9.20 -11.88
CA ALA A 397 14.12 -9.88 -13.14
C ALA A 397 15.48 -9.52 -13.74
N TRP A 398 15.93 -8.26 -13.68
CA TRP A 398 17.28 -7.90 -14.13
C TRP A 398 18.36 -8.35 -13.13
N ILE A 399 18.12 -8.29 -11.82
CA ILE A 399 19.05 -8.81 -10.80
C ILE A 399 19.32 -10.30 -11.00
N ARG A 400 18.31 -11.10 -11.38
CA ARG A 400 18.49 -12.53 -11.72
C ARG A 400 19.42 -12.75 -12.91
N LYS A 401 19.46 -11.85 -13.92
CA LYS A 401 20.39 -11.96 -15.06
C LYS A 401 21.84 -12.01 -14.61
N LEU A 402 22.19 -11.29 -13.53
CA LEU A 402 23.54 -11.27 -12.93
C LEU A 402 24.03 -12.66 -12.47
N SER A 403 23.12 -13.61 -12.26
CA SER A 403 23.42 -15.00 -11.87
C SER A 403 24.27 -15.13 -10.59
N LEU A 404 24.19 -14.15 -9.69
CA LEU A 404 24.95 -14.12 -8.44
C LEU A 404 24.36 -15.10 -7.40
N PRO A 405 25.19 -15.94 -6.74
CA PRO A 405 24.73 -16.76 -5.61
C PRO A 405 24.09 -15.94 -4.48
N ILE A 406 22.99 -16.44 -3.92
CA ILE A 406 22.36 -15.86 -2.73
C ILE A 406 23.22 -16.16 -1.49
N THR A 407 23.41 -15.16 -0.61
CA THR A 407 24.21 -15.25 0.62
C THR A 407 23.39 -15.00 1.89
N ASP A 408 22.30 -14.25 1.79
CA ASP A 408 21.24 -14.13 2.81
C ASP A 408 19.90 -14.30 2.11
N ASN A 409 19.11 -15.27 2.58
CA ASN A 409 17.85 -15.67 1.95
C ASN A 409 16.81 -14.54 1.99
N TRP A 410 15.79 -14.65 1.13
CA TRP A 410 14.65 -13.75 1.20
C TRP A 410 13.96 -13.81 2.56
N ARG A 411 13.77 -12.65 3.19
CA ARG A 411 13.18 -12.51 4.52
C ARG A 411 12.62 -11.10 4.72
N PRO A 412 11.65 -10.91 5.64
CA PRO A 412 11.22 -9.58 6.04
C PRO A 412 12.35 -8.78 6.69
N TRP A 413 12.26 -7.45 6.59
CA TRP A 413 13.04 -6.50 7.39
C TRP A 413 12.14 -5.55 8.17
N TYR A 414 12.67 -5.05 9.30
CA TYR A 414 11.83 -4.53 10.38
C TYR A 414 12.19 -3.10 10.79
N VAL A 415 11.17 -2.27 11.05
CA VAL A 415 11.31 -1.00 11.77
C VAL A 415 10.30 -1.02 12.92
N GLU A 416 10.75 -0.69 14.14
CA GLU A 416 9.93 -0.73 15.36
C GLU A 416 9.20 -2.07 15.61
N GLY A 417 9.78 -3.18 15.13
CA GLY A 417 9.18 -4.52 15.24
C GLY A 417 8.07 -4.82 14.23
N GLN A 418 7.85 -3.94 13.25
CA GLN A 418 6.90 -4.11 12.15
C GLN A 418 7.63 -4.47 10.86
N VAL A 419 7.07 -5.40 10.07
CA VAL A 419 7.56 -5.69 8.72
C VAL A 419 7.30 -4.48 7.83
N VAL A 420 8.36 -3.92 7.25
CA VAL A 420 8.30 -2.73 6.38
C VAL A 420 8.83 -3.00 4.97
N GLY A 421 9.01 -4.28 4.64
CA GLY A 421 9.48 -4.75 3.34
C GLY A 421 10.23 -6.06 3.47
N PHE A 422 10.75 -6.55 2.35
CA PHE A 422 11.50 -7.79 2.24
C PHE A 422 12.89 -7.53 1.66
N THR A 423 13.86 -8.40 1.95
CA THR A 423 15.24 -8.21 1.51
C THR A 423 15.96 -9.55 1.32
N ARG A 424 16.95 -9.55 0.43
CA ARG A 424 17.95 -10.62 0.27
C ARG A 424 19.31 -10.03 -0.09
N THR A 425 20.38 -10.77 0.22
CA THR A 425 21.74 -10.40 -0.16
C THR A 425 22.35 -11.49 -1.04
N TYR A 426 23.16 -11.08 -2.01
CA TYR A 426 23.86 -11.95 -2.94
C TYR A 426 25.38 -11.92 -2.67
N SER A 427 26.15 -12.68 -3.43
CA SER A 427 27.61 -12.58 -3.42
C SER A 427 28.07 -11.16 -3.77
N ASN A 428 29.31 -10.84 -3.39
CA ASN A 428 29.96 -9.57 -3.71
C ASN A 428 29.21 -8.31 -3.22
N ASN A 429 28.40 -8.42 -2.16
CA ASN A 429 27.73 -7.31 -1.45
C ASN A 429 26.69 -6.54 -2.28
N LEU A 430 25.96 -7.23 -3.17
CA LEU A 430 24.67 -6.76 -3.68
C LEU A 430 23.56 -7.08 -2.68
N THR A 431 22.86 -6.06 -2.19
CA THR A 431 21.62 -6.18 -1.41
C THR A 431 20.45 -5.68 -2.23
N PHE A 432 19.34 -6.42 -2.23
CA PHE A 432 18.06 -5.96 -2.75
C PHE A 432 17.01 -5.87 -1.63
N ALA A 433 16.17 -4.83 -1.63
CA ALA A 433 15.06 -4.69 -0.70
C ALA A 433 13.79 -4.09 -1.33
N THR A 434 12.61 -4.62 -0.98
CA THR A 434 11.35 -3.90 -1.19
C THR A 434 11.05 -2.99 0.00
N VAL A 435 10.29 -1.92 -0.24
CA VAL A 435 9.76 -1.01 0.80
C VAL A 435 8.22 -1.08 0.74
N LYS A 436 7.60 -1.59 1.80
CA LYS A 436 6.20 -2.06 1.79
C LYS A 436 5.16 -0.94 1.93
N GLY A 437 4.36 -0.74 0.90
CA GLY A 437 3.40 0.34 0.77
C GLY A 437 4.01 1.63 0.24
N ALA A 438 5.11 1.54 -0.53
CA ALA A 438 5.79 2.69 -1.12
C ALA A 438 5.71 2.65 -2.65
N GLY A 439 5.69 3.84 -3.26
CA GLY A 439 5.69 4.03 -4.71
C GLY A 439 7.08 4.28 -5.28
N HIS A 440 7.11 4.87 -6.47
CA HIS A 440 8.29 5.12 -7.30
C HIS A 440 9.44 5.81 -6.54
N THR A 441 9.17 6.97 -5.94
CA THR A 441 10.09 7.71 -5.08
C THR A 441 10.00 7.21 -3.63
N ALA A 442 10.41 5.97 -3.35
CA ALA A 442 10.11 5.30 -2.07
C ALA A 442 10.40 6.13 -0.77
N PRO A 443 11.46 6.96 -0.66
CA PRO A 443 11.68 7.83 0.51
C PRO A 443 10.64 8.95 0.68
N GLU A 444 9.90 9.31 -0.36
CA GLU A 444 8.79 10.26 -0.31
C GLU A 444 7.52 9.65 0.33
N TYR A 445 7.30 8.35 0.13
CA TYR A 445 6.16 7.61 0.69
C TYR A 445 6.46 7.06 2.09
N MET A 446 7.64 6.50 2.28
CA MET A 446 8.07 5.82 3.52
C MET A 446 9.43 6.35 4.03
N PRO A 447 9.55 7.65 4.36
CA PRO A 447 10.83 8.30 4.67
C PRO A 447 11.55 7.70 5.88
N LYS A 448 10.80 7.30 6.91
CA LYS A 448 11.35 6.72 8.14
C LYS A 448 11.97 5.35 7.88
N GLU A 449 11.31 4.55 7.07
CA GLU A 449 11.69 3.20 6.68
C GLU A 449 12.90 3.27 5.74
N CYS A 450 12.89 4.17 4.76
CA CYS A 450 14.04 4.40 3.88
C CYS A 450 15.26 4.96 4.63
N LEU A 451 15.10 5.85 5.60
CA LEU A 451 16.22 6.27 6.46
C LEU A 451 16.76 5.09 7.31
N ALA A 452 15.88 4.31 7.92
CA ALA A 452 16.30 3.13 8.70
C ALA A 452 16.95 2.04 7.81
N MET A 453 16.60 1.96 6.53
CA MET A 453 17.24 1.10 5.54
C MET A 453 18.65 1.60 5.19
N ILE A 454 18.79 2.89 4.86
CA ILE A 454 20.08 3.44 4.42
C ILE A 454 21.10 3.51 5.56
N ASP A 455 20.71 3.96 6.75
CA ASP A 455 21.60 4.01 7.92
C ASP A 455 22.14 2.61 8.23
N ARG A 456 21.28 1.60 8.27
CA ARG A 456 21.72 0.22 8.53
C ARG A 456 22.64 -0.31 7.43
N TRP A 457 22.35 -0.05 6.16
CA TRP A 457 23.18 -0.57 5.06
C TRP A 457 24.56 0.11 5.01
N LEU A 458 24.65 1.40 5.33
CA LEU A 458 25.91 2.11 5.49
C LEU A 458 26.65 1.65 6.77
N SER A 459 25.95 1.51 7.89
CA SER A 459 26.48 1.15 9.21
C SER A 459 26.71 -0.37 9.44
N ALA A 460 26.40 -1.24 8.47
CA ALA A 460 26.47 -2.71 8.57
C ALA A 460 27.86 -3.33 8.84
N MET A 461 28.89 -2.52 9.09
CA MET A 461 30.21 -2.97 9.53
C MET A 461 30.27 -3.35 11.02
N ALA A 462 29.21 -3.13 11.81
CA ALA A 462 29.14 -3.49 13.23
C ALA A 462 27.88 -4.32 13.56
N THR A 463 28.05 -5.48 14.21
CA THR A 463 26.97 -6.45 14.48
C THR A 463 26.68 -6.66 15.97
N ALA A 464 25.41 -6.92 16.31
CA ALA A 464 24.93 -7.18 17.69
C ALA A 464 24.13 -8.50 17.81
N PRO A 465 24.09 -9.14 19.00
CA PRO A 465 23.14 -10.25 19.27
C PRO A 465 22.38 -10.03 20.63
N PRO A 466 21.69 -11.01 21.28
CA PRO A 466 20.21 -10.99 21.30
C PRO A 466 19.54 -11.24 22.68
N ARG A 467 18.21 -11.41 22.71
CA ARG A 467 17.39 -11.80 23.90
C ARG A 467 16.95 -13.28 23.89
N ARG A 468 16.31 -13.76 24.97
CA ARG A 468 15.70 -15.10 25.14
C ARG A 468 14.27 -15.01 25.73
N SER A 469 13.52 -16.12 25.64
CA SER A 469 12.04 -16.22 25.88
C SER A 469 11.68 -17.38 26.88
N LEU A 470 10.44 -17.93 26.83
CA LEU A 470 9.98 -19.28 27.31
C LEU A 470 9.56 -19.41 28.83
N LEU A 471 8.53 -20.16 29.34
CA LEU A 471 7.43 -21.09 28.85
C LEU A 471 6.21 -21.25 29.85
N LEU A 472 5.01 -21.62 29.33
CA LEU A 472 3.88 -22.54 29.75
C LEU A 472 3.10 -22.60 31.12
N LEU A 473 1.73 -22.57 31.03
CA LEU A 473 0.65 -23.61 31.28
C LEU A 473 0.57 -24.54 32.56
N PRO A 474 -0.47 -25.43 32.80
CA PRO A 474 -1.88 -25.63 32.31
C PRO A 474 -2.98 -26.04 33.39
N GLN A 475 -4.20 -26.49 32.93
CA GLN A 475 -5.23 -27.38 33.58
C GLN A 475 -6.25 -26.81 34.62
N LEU A 476 -7.42 -27.42 35.02
CA LEU A 476 -8.55 -28.32 34.52
C LEU A 476 -9.55 -28.54 35.75
N LEU A 477 -10.78 -29.12 35.91
CA LEU A 477 -11.93 -29.94 35.35
C LEU A 477 -13.20 -29.62 36.28
N LEU A 478 -14.52 -29.98 36.24
CA LEU A 478 -15.70 -30.52 35.46
C LEU A 478 -17.01 -30.09 36.28
N LEU A 479 -18.29 -30.59 36.32
CA LEU A 479 -19.15 -31.68 35.74
C LEU A 479 -20.71 -31.48 36.02
N ARG A 480 -21.64 -31.56 35.01
CA ARG A 480 -23.09 -32.03 35.01
C ARG A 480 -24.19 -31.41 35.96
N SER A 481 -25.53 -31.43 35.71
CA SER A 481 -26.44 -32.02 34.64
C SER A 481 -27.95 -31.57 34.70
N LEU A 482 -28.64 -31.51 33.53
CA LEU A 482 -30.10 -31.71 33.23
C LEU A 482 -31.13 -30.68 33.80
N LEU A 483 -32.33 -30.41 33.24
CA LEU A 483 -33.12 -30.99 32.11
C LEU A 483 -34.21 -30.01 31.56
N ALA A 484 -34.72 -30.29 30.34
CA ALA A 484 -36.00 -29.89 29.72
C ALA A 484 -36.12 -28.51 29.02
N ALA A 485 -36.89 -28.48 27.92
CA ALA A 485 -37.08 -27.35 27.00
C ALA A 485 -38.57 -27.06 26.72
N ALA A 486 -38.87 -25.93 26.06
CA ALA A 486 -40.21 -25.49 25.67
C ALA A 486 -40.22 -24.95 24.23
N ALA A 487 -41.41 -24.67 23.69
CA ALA A 487 -41.61 -24.21 22.31
C ALA A 487 -41.11 -22.76 22.08
N PRO A 488 -40.73 -22.40 20.83
CA PRO A 488 -40.13 -21.11 20.50
C PRO A 488 -41.07 -19.89 20.71
N SER A 489 -40.43 -18.74 20.92
CA SER A 489 -41.05 -17.43 21.09
C SER A 489 -40.07 -16.32 20.68
N ILE A 490 -40.59 -15.17 20.21
CA ILE A 490 -39.76 -13.97 20.00
C ILE A 490 -39.80 -13.06 21.24
N THR A 491 -38.71 -12.33 21.49
CA THR A 491 -38.71 -11.19 22.42
C THR A 491 -37.97 -10.02 21.78
N THR A 492 -38.70 -8.97 21.39
CA THR A 492 -38.18 -7.79 20.69
C THR A 492 -38.14 -6.57 21.61
N LYS A 493 -37.29 -5.59 21.28
CA LYS A 493 -37.14 -4.35 22.05
C LYS A 493 -36.61 -3.20 21.18
N ALA A 494 -37.42 -2.15 21.01
CA ALA A 494 -36.95 -0.88 20.44
C ALA A 494 -35.97 -0.16 21.39
N VAL A 495 -34.89 0.40 20.84
CA VAL A 495 -33.78 1.04 21.56
C VAL A 495 -33.64 2.51 21.12
N PRO A 496 -34.55 3.42 21.53
CA PRO A 496 -34.56 4.83 21.06
C PRO A 496 -33.39 5.68 21.58
N ARG A 497 -32.60 5.15 22.52
CA ARG A 497 -31.36 5.73 23.05
C ARG A 497 -30.40 4.61 23.39
N LEU A 498 -29.14 4.77 23.01
CA LEU A 498 -28.09 3.78 23.21
C LEU A 498 -27.00 4.38 24.11
N PRO A 499 -26.62 3.77 25.25
CA PRO A 499 -25.61 4.34 26.14
C PRO A 499 -24.27 4.52 25.42
N GLY A 500 -23.65 5.69 25.60
CA GLY A 500 -22.46 6.11 24.86
C GLY A 500 -22.77 6.97 23.62
N PHE A 501 -23.96 6.81 23.01
CA PHE A 501 -24.43 7.72 21.95
C PHE A 501 -25.04 8.98 22.56
N SER A 502 -24.78 10.15 21.95
CA SER A 502 -25.27 11.44 22.47
C SER A 502 -26.66 11.78 21.93
N GLY A 503 -27.67 11.73 22.80
CA GLY A 503 -29.06 12.09 22.47
C GLY A 503 -29.95 10.89 22.09
N PRO A 504 -31.01 11.10 21.30
CA PRO A 504 -31.69 10.02 20.59
C PRO A 504 -30.81 9.48 19.46
N LEU A 505 -31.05 8.24 19.02
CA LEU A 505 -30.46 7.75 17.78
C LEU A 505 -31.09 8.45 16.56
N PRO A 506 -30.33 8.74 15.49
CA PRO A 506 -30.88 9.26 14.23
C PRO A 506 -31.56 8.17 13.39
N PHE A 507 -31.16 6.90 13.59
CA PHE A 507 -31.72 5.70 12.97
C PHE A 507 -32.62 4.93 13.96
N SER A 508 -33.53 4.11 13.43
CA SER A 508 -34.31 3.16 14.22
C SER A 508 -33.44 1.94 14.57
N LEU A 509 -33.33 1.60 15.86
CA LEU A 509 -32.66 0.40 16.33
C LEU A 509 -33.62 -0.46 17.16
N GLU A 510 -33.72 -1.73 16.80
CA GLU A 510 -34.35 -2.78 17.58
C GLU A 510 -33.30 -3.83 17.95
N THR A 511 -33.46 -4.47 19.11
CA THR A 511 -32.74 -5.67 19.48
C THR A 511 -33.69 -6.73 20.00
N GLY A 512 -33.36 -8.01 19.80
CA GLY A 512 -34.23 -9.08 20.26
C GLY A 512 -33.59 -10.46 20.27
N TYR A 513 -34.34 -11.43 20.78
CA TYR A 513 -34.04 -12.84 20.68
C TYR A 513 -35.14 -13.56 19.91
N VAL A 514 -34.74 -14.41 18.96
CA VAL A 514 -35.59 -15.48 18.43
C VAL A 514 -35.17 -16.78 19.12
N GLU A 515 -36.11 -17.41 19.83
CA GLU A 515 -35.95 -18.77 20.33
C GLU A 515 -36.29 -19.80 19.23
N LEU A 516 -35.59 -20.92 19.22
CA LEU A 516 -35.69 -21.99 18.22
C LEU A 516 -36.12 -23.31 18.88
N ASP A 517 -36.63 -24.27 18.10
CA ASP A 517 -37.17 -25.55 18.60
C ASP A 517 -36.15 -26.44 19.33
N ASP A 518 -34.85 -26.22 19.12
CA ASP A 518 -33.76 -26.90 19.83
C ASP A 518 -33.35 -26.21 21.14
N GLY A 519 -34.02 -25.11 21.50
CA GLY A 519 -33.76 -24.30 22.70
C GLY A 519 -32.57 -23.35 22.57
N VAL A 520 -32.01 -23.17 21.37
CA VAL A 520 -31.13 -22.03 21.05
C VAL A 520 -31.94 -20.75 21.02
N ARG A 521 -31.33 -19.66 21.49
CA ARG A 521 -31.82 -18.29 21.37
C ARG A 521 -30.79 -17.44 20.64
N LEU A 522 -31.10 -17.08 19.40
CA LEU A 522 -30.24 -16.20 18.59
C LEU A 522 -30.60 -14.74 18.86
N PHE A 523 -29.60 -13.95 19.24
CA PHE A 523 -29.70 -12.51 19.43
C PHE A 523 -29.52 -11.78 18.10
N TYR A 524 -30.29 -10.71 17.88
CA TYR A 524 -30.13 -9.84 16.72
C TYR A 524 -30.18 -8.36 17.07
N TYR A 525 -29.57 -7.57 16.20
CA TYR A 525 -29.76 -6.13 16.07
C TYR A 525 -30.46 -5.90 14.72
N PHE A 526 -31.56 -5.16 14.69
CA PHE A 526 -32.21 -4.74 13.46
C PHE A 526 -32.19 -3.22 13.37
N ILE A 527 -31.74 -2.70 12.23
CA ILE A 527 -31.74 -1.27 11.92
C ILE A 527 -32.54 -1.06 10.64
N GLN A 528 -33.53 -0.19 10.71
CA GLN A 528 -34.33 0.20 9.54
C GLN A 528 -33.55 1.17 8.65
N SER A 529 -33.88 1.23 7.37
CA SER A 529 -33.18 2.15 6.47
C SER A 529 -33.38 3.61 6.87
N GLU A 530 -32.31 4.40 6.72
CA GLU A 530 -32.31 5.84 6.95
C GLU A 530 -32.81 6.64 5.72
N ARG A 531 -33.06 5.96 4.58
CA ARG A 531 -33.62 6.53 3.35
C ARG A 531 -35.14 6.30 3.25
N ASP A 532 -35.57 5.09 2.93
CA ASP A 532 -36.99 4.72 2.93
C ASP A 532 -37.16 3.27 3.42
N PRO A 533 -37.47 3.04 4.71
CA PRO A 533 -37.54 1.68 5.23
C PRO A 533 -38.73 0.87 4.71
N GLU A 534 -39.76 1.49 4.14
CA GLU A 534 -40.92 0.76 3.60
C GLU A 534 -40.60 0.17 2.21
N GLU A 535 -39.76 0.83 1.40
CA GLU A 535 -39.37 0.34 0.06
C GLU A 535 -37.94 -0.28 0.02
N ASP A 536 -36.99 0.16 0.86
CA ASP A 536 -35.58 -0.23 0.74
C ASP A 536 -35.34 -1.73 1.08
N PRO A 537 -34.34 -2.37 0.44
CA PRO A 537 -34.02 -3.80 0.63
C PRO A 537 -33.79 -4.21 2.08
N VAL A 538 -34.14 -5.46 2.42
CA VAL A 538 -33.80 -6.08 3.70
C VAL A 538 -32.58 -6.98 3.51
N LEU A 539 -31.50 -6.69 4.24
CA LEU A 539 -30.27 -7.47 4.29
C LEU A 539 -30.21 -8.28 5.58
N LEU A 540 -30.04 -9.60 5.50
CA LEU A 540 -29.45 -10.35 6.61
C LEU A 540 -27.92 -10.22 6.51
N TRP A 541 -27.25 -9.70 7.54
CA TRP A 541 -25.78 -9.65 7.60
C TRP A 541 -25.19 -10.67 8.56
N LEU A 542 -24.28 -11.51 8.05
CA LEU A 542 -23.57 -12.55 8.79
C LEU A 542 -22.06 -12.28 8.80
N THR A 543 -21.53 -11.81 9.93
CA THR A 543 -20.07 -11.79 10.16
C THR A 543 -19.50 -13.21 10.21
N GLY A 544 -18.34 -13.44 9.60
CA GLY A 544 -17.73 -14.77 9.49
C GLY A 544 -17.03 -15.32 10.75
N GLY A 545 -15.85 -15.94 10.56
CA GLY A 545 -15.09 -16.64 11.61
C GLY A 545 -15.01 -18.17 11.42
N PRO A 546 -15.98 -18.97 11.89
CA PRO A 546 -17.20 -18.60 12.60
C PRO A 546 -16.92 -18.20 14.06
N GLY A 547 -17.97 -17.80 14.78
CA GLY A 547 -17.88 -17.42 16.20
C GLY A 547 -17.62 -15.94 16.43
N CYS A 548 -17.65 -15.10 15.39
CA CYS A 548 -17.58 -13.64 15.52
C CYS A 548 -18.98 -13.02 15.63
N SER A 549 -19.18 -12.19 16.65
CA SER A 549 -20.44 -11.47 16.88
C SER A 549 -20.74 -10.49 15.76
N ALA A 550 -21.99 -10.45 15.32
CA ALA A 550 -22.47 -9.56 14.26
C ALA A 550 -22.48 -8.07 14.67
N LEU A 551 -22.25 -7.78 15.96
CA LEU A 551 -21.86 -6.44 16.40
C LEU A 551 -20.57 -5.97 15.69
N SER A 552 -19.70 -6.89 15.24
CA SER A 552 -18.55 -6.58 14.38
C SER A 552 -18.98 -5.85 13.10
N GLY A 553 -19.89 -6.47 12.35
CA GLY A 553 -20.49 -5.91 11.15
C GLY A 553 -21.21 -4.60 11.42
N LEU A 554 -21.89 -4.51 12.57
CA LEU A 554 -22.64 -3.32 12.96
C LEU A 554 -21.74 -2.10 13.27
N VAL A 555 -20.61 -2.26 13.97
CA VAL A 555 -19.86 -1.10 14.53
C VAL A 555 -18.51 -0.81 13.90
N TYR A 556 -18.00 -1.72 13.06
CA TYR A 556 -16.75 -1.52 12.31
C TYR A 556 -17.03 -1.46 10.79
N GLU A 557 -17.90 -2.34 10.29
CA GLU A 557 -18.03 -2.62 8.85
C GLU A 557 -19.12 -1.78 8.18
N ILE A 558 -20.42 -2.10 8.38
CA ILE A 558 -21.51 -1.56 7.55
C ILE A 558 -22.58 -0.76 8.30
N GLY A 559 -22.66 -0.81 9.64
CA GLY A 559 -23.72 -0.12 10.40
C GLY A 559 -23.47 1.38 10.69
N PRO A 560 -24.47 2.11 11.22
CA PRO A 560 -24.51 3.57 11.28
C PRO A 560 -23.82 4.19 12.50
N PHE A 561 -23.03 3.44 13.26
CA PHE A 561 -22.26 4.00 14.37
C PHE A 561 -20.93 3.28 14.61
N TYR A 562 -19.98 3.98 15.21
CA TYR A 562 -18.65 3.47 15.57
C TYR A 562 -18.20 4.01 16.93
N PHE A 563 -17.10 3.48 17.46
CA PHE A 563 -16.52 3.94 18.73
C PHE A 563 -15.62 5.15 18.54
N ASP A 564 -15.80 6.17 19.37
CA ASP A 564 -14.82 7.25 19.53
C ASP A 564 -13.58 6.71 20.26
N PHE A 565 -12.57 6.30 19.50
CA PHE A 565 -11.32 5.79 20.04
C PHE A 565 -10.36 6.91 20.49
N GLU A 566 -10.38 8.06 19.83
CA GLU A 566 -9.49 9.18 20.12
C GLU A 566 -9.93 9.95 21.38
N GLY A 567 -11.24 10.08 21.60
CA GLY A 567 -11.82 10.66 22.82
C GLY A 567 -11.82 9.73 24.04
N TYR A 568 -11.47 8.45 23.90
CA TYR A 568 -11.58 7.49 25.01
C TYR A 568 -10.42 7.59 26.02
N THR A 569 -10.70 8.22 27.17
CA THR A 569 -9.71 8.49 28.23
C THR A 569 -9.25 7.28 29.06
N GLY A 570 -9.62 6.05 28.70
CA GLY A 570 -9.22 4.83 29.42
C GLY A 570 -10.05 4.45 30.65
N SER A 571 -11.16 5.15 30.87
CA SER A 571 -12.11 4.92 31.95
C SER A 571 -13.51 5.41 31.54
N GLY A 572 -14.55 4.91 32.23
CA GLY A 572 -15.94 5.19 31.89
C GLY A 572 -16.51 4.28 30.80
N LEU A 573 -17.60 4.71 30.17
CA LEU A 573 -18.23 4.03 29.04
C LEU A 573 -17.71 4.65 27.73
N PRO A 574 -17.33 3.87 26.71
CA PRO A 574 -16.94 4.41 25.41
C PRO A 574 -18.07 5.22 24.75
N THR A 575 -17.70 6.35 24.16
CA THR A 575 -18.60 7.19 23.35
C THR A 575 -18.85 6.54 21.99
N LEU A 576 -20.06 6.69 21.47
CA LEU A 576 -20.46 6.26 20.13
C LEU A 576 -20.70 7.47 19.23
N LEU A 577 -20.23 7.40 18.00
CA LEU A 577 -20.37 8.42 16.96
C LEU A 577 -21.12 7.84 15.76
N TYR A 578 -21.85 8.67 15.04
CA TYR A 578 -22.59 8.30 13.83
C TYR A 578 -21.64 8.05 12.64
N LYS A 579 -21.89 7.01 11.84
CA LYS A 579 -21.13 6.64 10.63
C LYS A 579 -21.99 6.92 9.38
N PRO A 580 -21.85 8.08 8.69
CA PRO A 580 -22.61 8.37 7.47
C PRO A 580 -22.35 7.36 6.33
N ALA A 581 -21.14 6.79 6.29
CA ALA A 581 -20.79 5.72 5.34
C ALA A 581 -21.27 4.35 5.86
N SER A 582 -22.59 4.19 5.99
CA SER A 582 -23.27 2.97 6.43
C SER A 582 -24.21 2.43 5.35
N TRP A 583 -24.29 1.12 5.21
CA TRP A 583 -25.26 0.46 4.32
C TRP A 583 -26.71 0.65 4.78
N THR A 584 -26.95 1.04 6.04
CA THR A 584 -28.30 1.39 6.52
C THR A 584 -28.85 2.68 5.89
N GLN A 585 -28.00 3.49 5.26
CA GLN A 585 -28.41 4.58 4.36
C GLN A 585 -29.26 4.10 3.16
N VAL A 586 -29.21 2.82 2.81
CA VAL A 586 -29.78 2.27 1.56
C VAL A 586 -30.45 0.90 1.74
N SER A 587 -30.58 0.43 2.97
CA SER A 587 -31.17 -0.87 3.31
C SER A 587 -31.64 -0.94 4.77
N ASN A 588 -32.66 -1.77 5.01
CA ASN A 588 -32.98 -2.34 6.32
C ASN A 588 -31.99 -3.49 6.59
N VAL A 589 -31.33 -3.56 7.77
CA VAL A 589 -30.27 -4.56 8.04
C VAL A 589 -30.49 -5.32 9.35
N ILE A 590 -30.52 -6.64 9.27
CA ILE A 590 -30.61 -7.60 10.39
C ILE A 590 -29.22 -8.19 10.64
N PHE A 591 -28.60 -7.88 11.78
CA PHE A 591 -27.32 -8.43 12.23
C PHE A 591 -27.57 -9.55 13.25
N VAL A 592 -27.20 -10.79 12.96
CA VAL A 592 -27.52 -11.96 13.82
C VAL A 592 -26.25 -12.58 14.42
N ASP A 593 -26.18 -12.63 15.76
CA ASP A 593 -25.13 -13.37 16.46
C ASP A 593 -25.34 -14.89 16.27
N SER A 594 -24.53 -15.54 15.43
CA SER A 594 -24.68 -16.98 15.11
C SER A 594 -23.30 -17.64 14.95
N PRO A 595 -23.08 -18.89 15.41
CA PRO A 595 -24.00 -19.79 16.12
C PRO A 595 -24.26 -19.39 17.58
N ALA A 596 -25.11 -20.15 18.29
CA ALA A 596 -25.23 -20.10 19.75
C ALA A 596 -23.86 -20.10 20.46
N GLY A 597 -23.71 -19.25 21.49
CA GLY A 597 -22.43 -18.97 22.15
C GLY A 597 -21.67 -17.78 21.56
N THR A 598 -22.02 -17.35 20.34
CA THR A 598 -21.47 -16.15 19.71
C THR A 598 -22.15 -14.90 20.27
N GLY A 599 -21.35 -13.88 20.61
CA GLY A 599 -21.86 -12.57 21.03
C GLY A 599 -22.81 -12.64 22.24
N PHE A 600 -24.10 -12.39 22.02
CA PHE A 600 -25.16 -12.50 23.03
C PHE A 600 -26.11 -13.71 22.85
N SER A 601 -25.91 -14.55 21.83
CA SER A 601 -26.68 -15.77 21.56
C SER A 601 -26.28 -16.94 22.46
N TYR A 602 -27.23 -17.78 22.85
CA TYR A 602 -26.97 -18.87 23.81
C TYR A 602 -27.93 -20.07 23.67
N ASP A 603 -27.53 -21.23 24.20
CA ASP A 603 -28.36 -22.43 24.37
C ASP A 603 -28.98 -22.45 25.77
N THR A 604 -30.28 -22.76 25.88
CA THR A 604 -31.00 -22.91 27.16
C THR A 604 -30.94 -24.34 27.72
N THR A 605 -30.75 -25.34 26.86
CA THR A 605 -30.98 -26.76 27.20
C THR A 605 -29.78 -27.41 27.89
N GLY A 606 -28.58 -26.89 27.64
CA GLY A 606 -27.32 -27.52 28.04
C GLY A 606 -27.05 -28.84 27.31
N ASN A 607 -27.87 -29.19 26.32
CA ASN A 607 -27.79 -30.43 25.55
C ASN A 607 -26.93 -30.17 24.31
N ARG A 608 -25.68 -30.65 24.35
CA ARG A 608 -24.58 -30.19 23.50
C ARG A 608 -24.65 -30.72 22.06
N THR A 609 -25.66 -30.29 21.31
CA THR A 609 -25.58 -30.25 19.85
C THR A 609 -24.44 -29.29 19.49
N ILE A 610 -23.32 -29.84 19.02
CA ILE A 610 -22.18 -29.06 18.52
C ILE A 610 -22.65 -28.37 17.23
N PRO A 611 -22.65 -27.03 17.13
CA PRO A 611 -23.01 -26.35 15.90
C PRO A 611 -22.18 -26.82 14.71
N SER A 612 -22.83 -26.95 13.56
CA SER A 612 -22.21 -27.24 12.27
C SER A 612 -22.78 -26.30 11.21
N ASP A 613 -22.16 -26.24 10.04
CA ASP A 613 -22.65 -25.37 8.95
C ASP A 613 -24.13 -25.68 8.61
N THR A 614 -24.52 -26.95 8.48
CA THR A 614 -25.91 -27.36 8.20
C THR A 614 -26.87 -26.98 9.33
N ILE A 615 -26.43 -27.10 10.59
CA ILE A 615 -27.23 -26.73 11.76
C ILE A 615 -27.43 -25.21 11.79
N VAL A 616 -26.37 -24.42 11.54
CA VAL A 616 -26.44 -22.96 11.43
C VAL A 616 -27.36 -22.52 10.29
N ILE A 617 -27.27 -23.17 9.12
CA ILE A 617 -28.17 -22.90 7.99
C ILE A 617 -29.63 -23.20 8.35
N GLN A 618 -29.91 -24.28 9.10
CA GLN A 618 -31.27 -24.57 9.56
C GLN A 618 -31.74 -23.58 10.63
N GLN A 619 -30.89 -23.22 11.60
CA GLN A 619 -31.21 -22.26 12.66
C GLN A 619 -31.45 -20.85 12.10
N LEU A 620 -30.64 -20.40 11.14
CA LEU A 620 -30.83 -19.12 10.44
C LEU A 620 -32.07 -19.11 9.54
N HIS A 621 -32.43 -20.25 8.93
CA HIS A 621 -33.68 -20.36 8.17
C HIS A 621 -34.90 -20.25 9.08
N THR A 622 -34.92 -20.98 10.21
CA THR A 622 -35.99 -20.88 11.21
C THR A 622 -36.04 -19.50 11.85
N PHE A 623 -34.88 -18.86 12.11
CA PHE A 623 -34.80 -17.47 12.54
C PHE A 623 -35.51 -16.52 11.56
N LEU A 624 -35.23 -16.64 10.26
CA LEU A 624 -35.85 -15.79 9.24
C LEU A 624 -37.35 -16.04 9.11
N GLN A 625 -37.82 -17.29 9.27
CA GLN A 625 -39.26 -17.59 9.34
C GLN A 625 -39.92 -16.79 10.47
N THR A 626 -39.51 -17.04 11.71
CA THR A 626 -40.09 -16.37 12.89
C THR A 626 -39.92 -14.84 12.84
N TRP A 627 -38.82 -14.33 12.30
CA TRP A 627 -38.60 -12.88 12.21
C TRP A 627 -39.55 -12.23 11.20
N PHE A 628 -39.74 -12.79 10.00
CA PHE A 628 -40.68 -12.23 9.01
C PHE A 628 -42.15 -12.42 9.40
N ASP A 629 -42.50 -13.49 10.12
CA ASP A 629 -43.86 -13.70 10.64
C ASP A 629 -44.27 -12.63 11.67
N GLU A 630 -43.32 -12.17 12.49
CA GLU A 630 -43.51 -11.10 13.50
C GLU A 630 -43.28 -9.68 12.91
N HIS A 631 -42.64 -9.58 11.74
CA HIS A 631 -42.42 -8.31 11.02
C HIS A 631 -42.98 -8.33 9.57
N PRO A 632 -44.27 -8.67 9.38
CA PRO A 632 -44.85 -8.92 8.06
C PRO A 632 -44.85 -7.69 7.13
N GLN A 633 -44.70 -6.48 7.68
CA GLN A 633 -44.53 -5.26 6.88
C GLN A 633 -43.27 -5.28 5.99
N PHE A 634 -42.27 -6.10 6.31
CA PHE A 634 -41.03 -6.23 5.52
C PHE A 634 -41.06 -7.36 4.47
N LEU A 635 -42.12 -8.16 4.41
CA LEU A 635 -42.29 -9.20 3.38
C LEU A 635 -42.27 -8.67 1.93
N PRO A 636 -42.80 -7.46 1.61
CA PRO A 636 -42.71 -6.90 0.27
C PRO A 636 -41.28 -6.48 -0.13
N ASN A 637 -40.43 -6.12 0.82
CA ASN A 637 -39.11 -5.53 0.56
C ASN A 637 -38.16 -6.52 -0.14
N PRO A 638 -37.31 -6.08 -1.07
CA PRO A 638 -36.28 -6.93 -1.69
C PRO A 638 -35.35 -7.56 -0.65
N PHE A 639 -35.42 -8.88 -0.43
CA PHE A 639 -34.59 -9.56 0.57
C PHE A 639 -33.28 -10.11 -0.02
N TYR A 640 -32.16 -9.92 0.67
CA TYR A 640 -30.86 -10.49 0.31
C TYR A 640 -30.16 -11.12 1.52
N VAL A 641 -29.46 -12.23 1.28
CA VAL A 641 -28.59 -12.87 2.28
C VAL A 641 -27.16 -12.38 2.08
N ALA A 642 -26.57 -11.74 3.09
CA ALA A 642 -25.30 -11.02 3.00
C ALA A 642 -24.31 -11.37 4.11
N GLY A 643 -23.03 -11.07 3.90
CA GLY A 643 -21.98 -11.20 4.90
C GLY A 643 -20.58 -11.40 4.31
N ASP A 644 -19.64 -11.77 5.18
CA ASP A 644 -18.21 -11.80 4.90
C ASP A 644 -17.51 -13.13 5.24
N SER A 645 -16.30 -13.32 4.72
CA SER A 645 -15.34 -14.30 5.23
C SER A 645 -15.90 -15.72 5.24
N TYR A 646 -15.92 -16.40 6.40
CA TYR A 646 -16.48 -17.74 6.58
C TYR A 646 -17.97 -17.83 6.23
N SER A 647 -18.73 -16.74 6.24
CA SER A 647 -20.14 -16.74 5.82
C SER A 647 -20.31 -17.11 4.35
N GLY A 648 -19.25 -17.08 3.53
CA GLY A 648 -19.27 -17.58 2.16
C GLY A 648 -19.72 -19.06 2.00
N VAL A 649 -19.52 -19.92 3.01
CA VAL A 649 -20.04 -21.30 3.00
C VAL A 649 -21.45 -21.43 3.58
N ILE A 650 -22.02 -20.34 4.13
CA ILE A 650 -23.34 -20.31 4.77
C ILE A 650 -24.38 -19.57 3.90
N ILE A 651 -24.00 -18.43 3.33
CA ILE A 651 -24.86 -17.53 2.55
C ILE A 651 -25.51 -18.25 1.35
N PRO A 652 -24.78 -18.97 0.47
CA PRO A 652 -25.40 -19.58 -0.71
C PRO A 652 -26.33 -20.76 -0.36
N PRO A 653 -25.95 -21.73 0.51
CA PRO A 653 -26.86 -22.77 0.95
C PRO A 653 -28.10 -22.24 1.70
N LEU A 654 -27.96 -21.17 2.51
CA LEU A 654 -29.10 -20.54 3.20
C LEU A 654 -30.07 -19.90 2.20
N ALA A 655 -29.58 -19.07 1.27
CA ALA A 655 -30.41 -18.49 0.22
C ALA A 655 -31.06 -19.57 -0.67
N MET A 656 -30.33 -20.65 -0.99
CA MET A 656 -30.85 -21.80 -1.74
C MET A 656 -31.91 -22.58 -0.95
N LYS A 657 -31.82 -22.65 0.38
CA LYS A 657 -32.85 -23.24 1.24
C LYS A 657 -34.13 -22.40 1.27
N ILE A 658 -34.01 -21.07 1.35
CA ILE A 658 -35.14 -20.12 1.27
C ILE A 658 -35.80 -20.21 -0.12
N ALA A 659 -35.00 -20.20 -1.20
CA ALA A 659 -35.50 -20.36 -2.57
C ALA A 659 -36.30 -21.67 -2.77
N LYS A 660 -35.83 -22.78 -2.18
CA LYS A 660 -36.58 -24.05 -2.16
C LYS A 660 -37.87 -23.94 -1.32
N GLY A 661 -37.87 -23.19 -0.22
CA GLY A 661 -39.08 -22.90 0.57
C GLY A 661 -40.16 -22.23 -0.29
N ILE A 662 -39.78 -21.18 -1.02
CA ILE A 662 -40.66 -20.43 -1.93
C ILE A 662 -41.18 -21.31 -3.09
N GLU A 663 -40.38 -22.27 -3.58
CA GLU A 663 -40.77 -23.19 -4.66
C GLU A 663 -41.73 -24.31 -4.24
N TYR A 664 -41.88 -24.59 -2.94
CA TYR A 664 -42.67 -25.72 -2.42
C TYR A 664 -43.71 -25.33 -1.35
N SER A 665 -43.90 -24.04 -1.05
CA SER A 665 -44.87 -23.56 -0.06
C SER A 665 -45.63 -22.32 -0.56
N ASP A 666 -46.95 -22.37 -0.51
CA ASP A 666 -47.84 -21.24 -0.80
C ASP A 666 -47.94 -20.23 0.38
N GLU A 667 -47.42 -20.58 1.57
CA GLU A 667 -47.64 -19.81 2.81
C GLU A 667 -46.51 -18.85 3.19
N TRP A 668 -45.28 -19.04 2.68
CA TRP A 668 -44.09 -18.28 3.12
C TRP A 668 -43.30 -17.70 1.94
N LEU A 669 -43.67 -16.48 1.55
CA LEU A 669 -43.17 -15.78 0.37
C LEU A 669 -42.24 -14.61 0.74
N ILE A 670 -41.06 -14.92 1.30
CA ILE A 670 -39.97 -13.93 1.39
C ILE A 670 -39.59 -13.48 -0.03
N ASN A 671 -39.51 -12.17 -0.26
CA ASN A 671 -39.17 -11.59 -1.56
C ASN A 671 -37.64 -11.65 -1.85
N LEU A 672 -37.05 -12.85 -1.78
CA LEU A 672 -35.62 -13.11 -2.02
C LEU A 672 -35.21 -12.63 -3.42
N LYS A 673 -34.19 -11.78 -3.49
CA LYS A 673 -33.62 -11.26 -4.73
C LYS A 673 -32.18 -11.72 -5.01
N GLY A 674 -31.42 -12.10 -3.99
CA GLY A 674 -30.01 -12.46 -4.22
C GLY A 674 -29.15 -12.68 -2.99
N VAL A 675 -27.84 -12.72 -3.25
CA VAL A 675 -26.77 -12.86 -2.25
C VAL A 675 -25.69 -11.78 -2.42
N ILE A 676 -25.07 -11.37 -1.32
CA ILE A 676 -23.95 -10.42 -1.28
C ILE A 676 -22.82 -11.03 -0.44
N ALA A 677 -21.59 -11.12 -0.95
CA ALA A 677 -20.52 -11.87 -0.28
C ALA A 677 -19.16 -11.17 -0.39
N GLY A 678 -18.59 -10.74 0.76
CA GLY A 678 -17.30 -10.05 0.86
C GLY A 678 -16.16 -10.97 1.31
N ASN A 679 -15.04 -10.98 0.58
CA ASN A 679 -13.91 -11.91 0.76
C ASN A 679 -14.34 -13.35 1.12
N PRO A 680 -15.27 -13.97 0.35
CA PRO A 680 -16.00 -15.13 0.83
C PRO A 680 -15.24 -16.44 0.64
N LEU A 681 -15.05 -17.18 1.73
CA LEU A 681 -14.62 -18.58 1.67
C LEU A 681 -15.73 -19.39 1.01
N THR A 682 -15.49 -19.90 -0.19
CA THR A 682 -16.52 -20.51 -1.05
C THR A 682 -16.06 -21.87 -1.62
N ASP A 683 -14.77 -22.03 -1.85
CA ASP A 683 -14.11 -23.29 -2.21
C ASP A 683 -12.87 -23.46 -1.32
N VAL A 684 -12.99 -24.31 -0.29
CA VAL A 684 -11.95 -24.55 0.72
C VAL A 684 -10.63 -25.09 0.13
N MET A 685 -10.65 -25.59 -1.11
CA MET A 685 -9.46 -26.03 -1.83
C MET A 685 -8.85 -24.97 -2.75
N LEU A 686 -9.62 -23.96 -3.21
CA LEU A 686 -9.07 -22.80 -3.90
C LEU A 686 -8.63 -21.73 -2.90
N ASP A 687 -9.52 -21.29 -2.03
CA ASP A 687 -9.34 -20.09 -1.19
C ASP A 687 -8.19 -20.25 -0.17
N PHE A 688 -7.90 -21.47 0.30
CA PHE A 688 -6.74 -21.74 1.16
C PHE A 688 -5.45 -22.16 0.42
N ASN A 689 -5.50 -22.35 -0.90
CA ASN A 689 -4.30 -22.47 -1.74
C ASN A 689 -3.92 -21.12 -2.37
N ALA A 690 -4.88 -20.23 -2.58
CA ALA A 690 -4.71 -18.89 -3.15
C ALA A 690 -3.73 -17.93 -2.41
N PRO A 691 -3.45 -18.04 -1.10
CA PRO A 691 -2.48 -17.18 -0.44
C PRO A 691 -1.07 -17.27 -1.04
N VAL A 692 -0.62 -18.44 -1.54
CA VAL A 692 0.73 -18.56 -2.12
C VAL A 692 0.90 -17.76 -3.42
N PRO A 693 0.05 -17.91 -4.47
CA PRO A 693 0.13 -17.05 -5.65
C PRO A 693 -0.19 -15.58 -5.35
N TYR A 694 -1.08 -15.29 -4.39
CA TYR A 694 -1.31 -13.90 -3.95
C TYR A 694 -0.06 -13.26 -3.32
N LEU A 695 0.62 -13.95 -2.41
CA LEU A 695 1.86 -13.45 -1.80
C LEU A 695 3.00 -13.31 -2.82
N HIS A 696 2.98 -14.08 -3.92
CA HIS A 696 3.90 -13.86 -5.05
C HIS A 696 3.53 -12.59 -5.83
N GLY A 697 2.25 -12.45 -6.20
CA GLY A 697 1.74 -11.30 -6.93
C GLY A 697 1.97 -9.96 -6.23
N MET A 698 1.80 -9.92 -4.90
CA MET A 698 2.07 -8.74 -4.07
C MET A 698 3.55 -8.55 -3.70
N GLY A 699 4.49 -9.26 -4.33
CA GLY A 699 5.93 -9.09 -4.12
C GLY A 699 6.47 -9.53 -2.75
N ILE A 700 5.66 -10.26 -1.97
CA ILE A 700 5.98 -10.70 -0.60
C ILE A 700 6.86 -11.96 -0.59
N ILE A 701 6.68 -12.87 -1.56
CA ILE A 701 7.60 -13.99 -1.81
C ILE A 701 8.22 -13.89 -3.22
N PRO A 702 9.47 -14.30 -3.40
CA PRO A 702 10.17 -14.17 -4.68
C PRO A 702 9.82 -15.34 -5.60
N ASP A 703 9.90 -15.13 -6.91
CA ASP A 703 9.55 -16.12 -7.94
C ASP A 703 10.28 -17.45 -7.69
N GLU A 704 11.57 -17.42 -7.32
CA GLU A 704 12.34 -18.65 -7.07
C GLU A 704 11.73 -19.55 -5.96
N LEU A 705 11.09 -18.94 -4.96
CA LEU A 705 10.38 -19.64 -3.89
C LEU A 705 8.96 -20.02 -4.32
N TYR A 706 8.28 -19.15 -5.07
CA TYR A 706 6.96 -19.43 -5.63
C TYR A 706 6.99 -20.60 -6.63
N GLU A 707 8.00 -20.66 -7.51
CA GLU A 707 8.20 -21.73 -8.49
C GLU A 707 8.54 -23.05 -7.81
N ALA A 708 9.46 -23.05 -6.84
CA ALA A 708 9.76 -24.23 -6.02
C ALA A 708 8.51 -24.74 -5.27
N ALA A 709 7.70 -23.84 -4.70
CA ALA A 709 6.44 -24.20 -4.07
C ALA A 709 5.42 -24.73 -5.10
N ARG A 710 5.27 -24.08 -6.26
CA ARG A 710 4.35 -24.46 -7.35
C ARG A 710 4.64 -25.87 -7.86
N GLU A 711 5.91 -26.18 -8.09
CA GLU A 711 6.35 -27.48 -8.59
C GLU A 711 6.32 -28.57 -7.52
N GLY A 712 6.89 -28.29 -6.34
CA GLY A 712 6.92 -29.22 -5.21
C GLY A 712 5.52 -29.55 -4.69
N CYS A 713 4.67 -28.54 -4.49
CA CYS A 713 3.31 -28.74 -3.97
C CYS A 713 2.27 -29.04 -5.04
N ARG A 714 2.56 -28.81 -6.34
CA ARG A 714 1.62 -28.99 -7.46
C ARG A 714 0.30 -28.23 -7.26
N GLY A 715 0.39 -27.01 -6.75
CA GLY A 715 -0.75 -26.16 -6.38
C GLY A 715 -1.47 -26.53 -5.07
N GLN A 716 -1.03 -27.55 -4.34
CA GLN A 716 -1.62 -27.99 -3.07
C GLN A 716 -0.78 -27.54 -1.87
N TYR A 717 -0.86 -26.25 -1.58
CA TYR A 717 -0.07 -25.55 -0.56
C TYR A 717 -0.56 -25.76 0.88
N ARG A 718 -1.80 -26.22 1.09
CA ARG A 718 -2.36 -26.41 2.45
C ARG A 718 -1.81 -27.63 3.20
N SER A 719 -1.25 -28.63 2.51
CA SER A 719 -0.80 -29.88 3.14
C SER A 719 0.33 -30.51 2.33
N PRO A 720 1.59 -30.44 2.79
CA PRO A 720 2.74 -30.84 1.98
C PRO A 720 2.74 -32.34 1.69
N SER A 721 2.69 -32.67 0.40
CA SER A 721 2.70 -34.07 -0.09
C SER A 721 4.10 -34.70 -0.12
N ASN A 722 5.15 -33.90 0.06
CA ASN A 722 6.56 -34.29 -0.01
C ASN A 722 7.45 -33.26 0.71
N ALA A 723 8.75 -33.57 0.84
CA ALA A 723 9.72 -32.73 1.54
C ALA A 723 9.97 -31.38 0.84
N ASP A 724 10.01 -31.35 -0.49
CA ASP A 724 10.33 -30.12 -1.25
C ASP A 724 9.20 -29.09 -1.11
N CYS A 725 7.94 -29.55 -1.13
CA CYS A 725 6.78 -28.76 -0.77
C CYS A 725 6.84 -28.30 0.70
N ALA A 726 7.15 -29.19 1.65
CA ALA A 726 7.24 -28.83 3.07
C ALA A 726 8.30 -27.74 3.33
N ASN A 727 9.47 -27.87 2.71
CA ASN A 727 10.56 -26.88 2.80
C ASN A 727 10.14 -25.54 2.19
N SER A 728 9.49 -25.55 1.03
CA SER A 728 9.01 -24.34 0.35
C SER A 728 7.94 -23.61 1.18
N LEU A 729 6.97 -24.36 1.72
CA LEU A 729 5.93 -23.80 2.59
C LEU A 729 6.50 -23.25 3.90
N GLN A 730 7.49 -23.92 4.50
CA GLN A 730 8.15 -23.42 5.71
C GLN A 730 8.91 -22.12 5.43
N ALA A 731 9.59 -21.99 4.29
CA ALA A 731 10.26 -20.74 3.89
C ALA A 731 9.26 -19.60 3.60
N ILE A 732 8.06 -19.91 3.10
CA ILE A 732 6.96 -18.94 2.95
C ILE A 732 6.44 -18.52 4.34
N ASP A 733 6.19 -19.45 5.27
CA ASP A 733 5.75 -19.16 6.64
C ASP A 733 6.77 -18.32 7.42
N ASP A 734 8.05 -18.73 7.43
CA ASP A 734 9.14 -17.98 8.07
C ASP A 734 9.33 -16.56 7.48
N SER A 735 8.95 -16.37 6.22
CA SER A 735 8.93 -15.04 5.59
C SER A 735 7.69 -14.21 5.99
N THR A 736 6.53 -14.83 6.18
CA THR A 736 5.23 -14.12 6.16
C THR A 736 4.42 -14.15 7.46
N ARG A 737 4.74 -15.03 8.41
CA ARG A 737 4.05 -15.15 9.72
C ARG A 737 3.95 -13.84 10.51
N ASP A 738 4.92 -12.94 10.30
CA ASP A 738 5.04 -11.67 11.01
C ASP A 738 4.29 -10.50 10.29
N LEU A 739 3.62 -10.76 9.15
CA LEU A 739 2.68 -9.84 8.48
C LEU A 739 1.27 -9.83 9.09
N ASN A 740 0.53 -8.74 8.91
CA ASN A 740 -0.90 -8.69 9.24
C ASN A 740 -1.76 -9.33 8.13
N GLY A 741 -2.02 -10.63 8.23
CA GLY A 741 -2.70 -11.37 7.15
C GLY A 741 -4.12 -10.91 6.76
N VAL A 742 -4.81 -10.05 7.53
CA VAL A 742 -6.12 -9.48 7.15
C VAL A 742 -6.01 -8.19 6.33
N HIS A 743 -4.84 -7.54 6.33
CA HIS A 743 -4.52 -6.38 5.50
C HIS A 743 -3.00 -6.22 5.45
N ILE A 744 -2.35 -6.67 4.37
CA ILE A 744 -0.88 -6.82 4.34
C ILE A 744 -0.08 -5.54 4.62
N LEU A 745 -0.65 -4.36 4.32
CA LEU A 745 0.02 -3.08 4.57
C LEU A 745 -0.06 -2.61 6.03
N GLU A 746 -1.08 -3.02 6.79
CA GLU A 746 -1.28 -2.57 8.17
C GLU A 746 -0.30 -3.23 9.13
N LYS A 747 -0.07 -2.57 10.28
CA LYS A 747 0.80 -3.08 11.34
C LYS A 747 0.29 -4.41 11.88
N ASN A 748 1.17 -5.40 11.98
CA ASN A 748 0.89 -6.63 12.71
C ASN A 748 0.97 -6.34 14.22
N CYS A 749 -0.17 -6.00 14.80
CA CYS A 749 -0.33 -5.77 16.22
C CYS A 749 -0.65 -7.09 16.91
N THR A 750 0.19 -7.47 17.90
CA THR A 750 -0.07 -8.60 18.80
C THR A 750 -1.41 -8.45 19.48
N GLU A 751 -2.14 -9.55 19.68
CA GLU A 751 -3.40 -9.52 20.43
C GLU A 751 -3.21 -8.90 21.82
N TYR A 752 -4.14 -8.04 22.21
CA TYR A 752 -4.20 -7.58 23.60
C TYR A 752 -4.47 -8.79 24.51
N PRO A 753 -3.73 -8.97 25.62
CA PRO A 753 -3.95 -10.09 26.52
C PRO A 753 -5.29 -9.92 27.27
N SER A 754 -6.37 -10.41 26.66
CA SER A 754 -7.72 -10.53 27.24
C SER A 754 -7.66 -11.17 28.63
N LEU A 755 -6.80 -12.19 28.78
CA LEU A 755 -6.45 -12.87 30.03
C LEU A 755 -5.92 -11.97 31.16
N ALA A 756 -5.35 -10.79 30.86
CA ALA A 756 -4.79 -9.89 31.86
C ALA A 756 -5.87 -9.09 32.59
N ILE A 757 -6.86 -8.56 31.86
CA ILE A 757 -8.03 -7.89 32.44
C ILE A 757 -8.92 -8.91 33.15
N GLN A 758 -9.17 -10.07 32.53
CA GLN A 758 -10.04 -11.13 33.07
C GLN A 758 -9.60 -11.67 34.44
N LYS A 759 -8.33 -11.49 34.85
CA LYS A 759 -7.82 -11.98 36.15
C LYS A 759 -7.81 -10.95 37.28
N ARG A 760 -8.21 -9.69 37.07
CA ARG A 760 -8.23 -8.66 38.14
C ARG A 760 -9.40 -7.65 38.02
N PRO A 761 -10.56 -7.91 38.69
CA PRO A 761 -11.70 -6.97 38.78
C PRO A 761 -11.45 -5.66 39.55
N ARG A 762 -10.19 -5.23 39.76
CA ARG A 762 -9.80 -4.05 40.54
C ARG A 762 -8.61 -3.30 39.89
N LEU A 763 -8.72 -3.02 38.59
CA LEU A 763 -7.78 -2.20 37.83
C LEU A 763 -8.50 -1.00 37.17
N GLN A 764 -9.28 -0.25 37.96
CA GLN A 764 -10.08 0.88 37.47
C GLN A 764 -9.39 2.26 37.50
N ASP A 765 -8.20 2.38 38.10
CA ASP A 765 -7.65 3.70 38.48
C ASP A 765 -6.26 4.03 37.88
N HIS A 766 -5.29 3.10 37.92
CA HIS A 766 -3.87 3.43 37.59
C HIS A 766 -3.22 2.55 36.51
N GLY A 767 -3.89 1.50 36.03
CA GLY A 767 -3.32 0.59 35.02
C GLY A 767 -3.57 1.04 33.58
N SER A 768 -4.81 1.43 33.26
CA SER A 768 -5.25 1.79 31.91
C SER A 768 -4.59 3.07 31.39
N LYS A 769 -4.46 4.10 32.23
CA LYS A 769 -3.85 5.37 31.84
C LYS A 769 -2.43 5.20 31.29
N ARG A 770 -1.60 4.41 31.97
CA ARG A 770 -0.21 4.11 31.58
C ARG A 770 -0.08 3.17 30.36
N LEU A 771 -1.18 2.62 29.86
CA LEU A 771 -1.22 1.86 28.61
C LEU A 771 -1.58 2.79 27.43
N LEU A 772 -2.55 3.69 27.62
CA LEU A 772 -2.92 4.72 26.63
C LEU A 772 -1.83 5.79 26.43
N GLU A 773 -1.02 6.05 27.45
CA GLU A 773 0.20 6.87 27.35
C GLU A 773 1.28 6.26 26.41
N SER A 774 1.07 5.07 25.84
CA SER A 774 1.96 4.49 24.83
C SER A 774 1.45 4.73 23.41
N ALA A 775 2.27 5.36 22.56
CA ALA A 775 1.97 5.65 21.16
C ALA A 775 1.61 4.41 20.32
N VAL A 776 1.90 3.20 20.82
CA VAL A 776 1.50 1.92 20.19
C VAL A 776 -0.03 1.80 20.08
N TRP A 777 -0.80 2.39 21.00
CA TRP A 777 -2.27 2.31 20.96
C TRP A 777 -2.90 3.07 19.78
N SER A 778 -2.32 4.20 19.36
CA SER A 778 -2.91 5.06 18.31
C SER A 778 -2.73 4.54 16.88
N ILE A 779 -1.94 3.49 16.65
CA ILE A 779 -1.52 3.04 15.30
C ILE A 779 -1.89 1.58 15.02
N CYS A 780 -2.88 1.03 15.73
CA CYS A 780 -3.30 -0.37 15.63
C CYS A 780 -4.82 -0.48 15.56
N ARG A 781 -5.39 -0.78 14.38
CA ARG A 781 -6.84 -0.98 14.19
C ARG A 781 -7.44 -1.97 15.18
N LYS A 782 -6.75 -3.09 15.44
CA LYS A 782 -7.12 -4.11 16.44
C LYS A 782 -7.28 -3.57 17.87
N SER A 783 -6.64 -2.46 18.24
CA SER A 783 -6.80 -1.82 19.55
C SER A 783 -8.18 -1.18 19.73
N THR A 784 -8.81 -0.69 18.64
CA THR A 784 -10.17 -0.14 18.68
C THR A 784 -11.21 -1.18 19.10
N TYR A 785 -10.95 -2.46 18.79
CA TYR A 785 -11.86 -3.57 19.08
C TYR A 785 -12.08 -3.77 20.57
N PHE A 786 -11.14 -3.36 21.42
CA PHE A 786 -11.29 -3.37 22.86
C PHE A 786 -12.50 -2.55 23.35
N LEU A 787 -12.86 -1.46 22.65
CA LEU A 787 -14.00 -0.62 23.07
C LEU A 787 -15.34 -1.35 22.95
N SER A 788 -15.52 -2.22 21.94
CA SER A 788 -16.70 -3.10 21.90
C SER A 788 -16.78 -4.02 23.12
N VAL A 789 -15.64 -4.54 23.62
CA VAL A 789 -15.60 -5.38 24.81
C VAL A 789 -15.92 -4.59 26.08
N VAL A 790 -15.40 -3.37 26.25
CA VAL A 790 -15.74 -2.51 27.40
C VAL A 790 -17.22 -2.12 27.39
N TRP A 791 -17.73 -1.75 26.22
CA TRP A 791 -19.08 -1.24 26.03
C TRP A 791 -20.14 -2.34 26.20
N THR A 792 -20.04 -3.47 25.49
CA THR A 792 -21.00 -4.59 25.59
C THR A 792 -21.08 -5.23 26.97
N ASN A 793 -20.00 -5.19 27.75
CA ASN A 793 -19.98 -5.75 29.10
C ASN A 793 -20.45 -4.76 30.18
N ASN A 794 -20.80 -3.52 29.82
CA ASN A 794 -21.41 -2.57 30.75
C ASN A 794 -22.87 -2.94 31.04
N GLU A 795 -23.27 -2.95 32.32
CA GLU A 795 -24.62 -3.36 32.74
C GLU A 795 -25.72 -2.49 32.11
N THR A 796 -25.54 -1.16 32.05
CA THR A 796 -26.51 -0.24 31.43
C THR A 796 -26.65 -0.46 29.93
N VAL A 797 -25.56 -0.80 29.22
CA VAL A 797 -25.62 -1.21 27.80
C VAL A 797 -26.40 -2.50 27.66
N ARG A 798 -26.11 -3.52 28.47
CA ARG A 798 -26.82 -4.81 28.42
C ARG A 798 -28.30 -4.68 28.74
N GLU A 799 -28.68 -3.85 29.71
CA GLU A 799 -30.08 -3.52 29.99
C GLU A 799 -30.74 -2.75 28.84
N SER A 800 -30.00 -1.85 28.18
CA SER A 800 -30.49 -1.08 27.03
C SER A 800 -30.75 -1.98 25.81
N LEU A 801 -29.84 -2.91 25.50
CA LEU A 801 -29.97 -3.91 24.44
C LEU A 801 -30.94 -5.07 24.80
N GLY A 802 -31.47 -5.12 26.02
CA GLY A 802 -32.42 -6.16 26.45
C GLY A 802 -31.80 -7.53 26.77
N ILE A 803 -30.48 -7.61 26.95
CA ILE A 803 -29.76 -8.87 27.13
C ILE A 803 -30.25 -9.61 28.38
N HIS A 804 -30.65 -10.87 28.22
CA HIS A 804 -31.16 -11.70 29.31
C HIS A 804 -30.10 -11.89 30.42
N LYS A 805 -30.43 -11.49 31.65
CA LYS A 805 -29.49 -11.52 32.78
C LYS A 805 -29.10 -12.95 33.16
N GLY A 806 -27.80 -13.18 33.32
CA GLY A 806 -27.23 -14.48 33.75
C GLY A 806 -27.00 -15.51 32.63
N THR A 807 -27.35 -15.21 31.37
CA THR A 807 -27.23 -16.15 30.24
C THR A 807 -25.82 -16.18 29.67
N VAL A 808 -25.33 -15.04 29.16
CA VAL A 808 -23.97 -14.83 28.66
C VAL A 808 -23.14 -14.11 29.74
N PRO A 809 -22.15 -14.75 30.39
CA PRO A 809 -21.39 -14.12 31.48
C PRO A 809 -20.60 -12.88 31.06
N SER A 810 -19.99 -12.91 29.87
CA SER A 810 -19.24 -11.80 29.30
C SER A 810 -19.21 -11.91 27.76
N TRP A 811 -19.48 -10.80 27.07
CA TRP A 811 -19.44 -10.72 25.61
C TRP A 811 -17.99 -10.61 25.09
N ARG A 812 -17.72 -11.17 23.91
CA ARG A 812 -16.44 -11.12 23.18
C ARG A 812 -16.70 -10.87 21.69
N ARG A 813 -15.80 -10.15 20.99
CA ARG A 813 -15.95 -9.89 19.53
C ARG A 813 -15.96 -11.19 18.73
N CYS A 814 -15.03 -12.09 19.01
CA CYS A 814 -15.03 -13.45 18.50
C CYS A 814 -14.68 -14.42 19.61
N ASP A 815 -15.30 -15.60 19.59
CA ASP A 815 -14.94 -16.73 20.44
C ASP A 815 -14.67 -17.96 19.57
N PHE A 816 -13.38 -18.15 19.24
CA PHE A 816 -12.92 -19.28 18.44
C PHE A 816 -12.77 -20.58 19.25
N ASP A 817 -13.02 -20.56 20.56
CA ASP A 817 -13.06 -21.76 21.41
C ASP A 817 -14.44 -22.45 21.37
N ILE A 818 -15.45 -21.85 20.70
CA ILE A 818 -16.76 -22.49 20.44
C ILE A 818 -16.53 -23.79 19.66
N PRO A 819 -16.95 -24.97 20.18
CA PRO A 819 -16.87 -26.22 19.43
C PRO A 819 -17.76 -26.13 18.20
N TYR A 820 -17.16 -26.24 17.00
CA TYR A 820 -17.86 -26.05 15.73
C TYR A 820 -17.39 -27.06 14.68
N THR A 821 -18.36 -27.67 13.98
CA THR A 821 -18.09 -28.65 12.92
C THR A 821 -18.16 -27.98 11.54
N LYS A 822 -16.99 -27.70 10.97
CA LYS A 822 -16.85 -27.23 9.58
C LYS A 822 -16.99 -28.43 8.63
N GLU A 823 -18.10 -28.48 7.90
CA GLU A 823 -18.51 -29.59 7.03
C GLU A 823 -18.76 -29.18 5.58
N ILE A 824 -19.18 -27.93 5.33
CA ILE A 824 -19.31 -27.40 3.97
C ILE A 824 -17.94 -26.91 3.51
N THR A 825 -17.39 -27.61 2.52
CA THR A 825 -16.09 -27.28 1.90
C THR A 825 -16.20 -26.63 0.52
N TYR A 826 -17.41 -26.57 -0.04
CA TYR A 826 -17.67 -26.12 -1.40
C TYR A 826 -19.12 -25.61 -1.50
N ALA A 827 -19.30 -24.33 -1.85
CA ALA A 827 -20.60 -23.66 -1.99
C ALA A 827 -20.82 -23.06 -3.41
N VAL A 828 -19.92 -23.35 -4.35
CA VAL A 828 -19.94 -22.83 -5.73
C VAL A 828 -21.17 -23.34 -6.50
N ASP A 829 -21.60 -24.59 -6.28
CA ASP A 829 -22.80 -25.15 -6.92
C ASP A 829 -24.09 -24.47 -6.43
N ASP A 830 -24.17 -24.07 -5.15
CA ASP A 830 -25.30 -23.30 -4.63
C ASP A 830 -25.34 -21.88 -5.22
N HIS A 831 -24.17 -21.22 -5.39
CA HIS A 831 -24.08 -19.98 -6.18
C HIS A 831 -24.59 -20.17 -7.61
N LEU A 832 -24.14 -21.22 -8.31
CA LEU A 832 -24.57 -21.52 -9.69
C LEU A 832 -26.08 -21.78 -9.77
N ALA A 833 -26.63 -22.53 -8.81
CA ALA A 833 -28.06 -22.85 -8.75
C ALA A 833 -28.91 -21.62 -8.41
N LEU A 834 -28.42 -20.68 -7.58
CA LEU A 834 -29.10 -19.41 -7.30
C LEU A 834 -29.17 -18.53 -8.55
N ILE A 835 -28.04 -18.27 -9.20
CA ILE A 835 -28.01 -17.39 -10.37
C ILE A 835 -28.80 -17.98 -11.55
N THR A 836 -28.79 -19.31 -11.71
CA THR A 836 -29.57 -20.01 -12.74
C THR A 836 -31.08 -19.91 -12.50
N LYS A 837 -31.53 -19.70 -11.24
CA LYS A 837 -32.93 -19.38 -10.89
C LYS A 837 -33.27 -17.89 -11.06
N GLY A 838 -32.30 -17.05 -11.45
CA GLY A 838 -32.47 -15.61 -11.69
C GLY A 838 -32.12 -14.71 -10.49
N TYR A 839 -31.75 -15.28 -9.34
CA TYR A 839 -31.31 -14.50 -8.18
C TYR A 839 -29.98 -13.80 -8.47
N ARG A 840 -29.84 -12.54 -8.04
CA ARG A 840 -28.64 -11.72 -8.26
C ARG A 840 -27.51 -12.14 -7.31
N ALA A 841 -26.25 -11.96 -7.73
CA ALA A 841 -25.10 -12.16 -6.86
C ALA A 841 -24.13 -10.97 -6.93
N MET A 842 -23.81 -10.38 -5.78
CA MET A 842 -22.71 -9.43 -5.63
C MET A 842 -21.57 -10.12 -4.88
N ILE A 843 -20.46 -10.36 -5.55
CA ILE A 843 -19.25 -10.88 -4.92
C ILE A 843 -18.20 -9.76 -4.90
N TYR A 844 -17.51 -9.55 -3.78
CA TYR A 844 -16.40 -8.60 -3.73
C TYR A 844 -15.23 -9.07 -2.88
N SER A 845 -14.06 -8.48 -3.13
CA SER A 845 -12.84 -8.73 -2.38
C SER A 845 -12.09 -7.43 -2.10
N GLY A 846 -11.70 -7.19 -0.85
CA GLY A 846 -10.59 -6.30 -0.56
C GLY A 846 -9.31 -6.88 -1.18
N ASP A 847 -8.61 -6.07 -1.97
CA ASP A 847 -7.43 -6.49 -2.74
C ASP A 847 -6.19 -6.78 -1.87
N HIS A 848 -6.11 -6.25 -0.64
CA HIS A 848 -4.98 -6.39 0.29
C HIS A 848 -5.16 -7.49 1.36
N ASP A 849 -6.22 -8.31 1.26
CA ASP A 849 -6.45 -9.45 2.13
C ASP A 849 -5.56 -10.66 1.77
N ALA A 850 -4.86 -11.23 2.76
CA ALA A 850 -4.10 -12.47 2.65
C ALA A 850 -4.82 -13.69 3.27
N LYS A 851 -6.01 -13.53 3.86
CA LYS A 851 -6.80 -14.65 4.42
C LYS A 851 -7.65 -15.35 3.38
N ILE A 852 -8.47 -14.60 2.64
CA ILE A 852 -9.27 -15.07 1.51
C ILE A 852 -9.00 -14.09 0.35
N PRO A 853 -7.81 -14.18 -0.27
CA PRO A 853 -7.38 -13.22 -1.28
C PRO A 853 -8.27 -13.27 -2.52
N HIS A 854 -8.38 -12.11 -3.19
CA HIS A 854 -9.15 -11.92 -4.42
C HIS A 854 -8.85 -12.95 -5.53
N VAL A 855 -7.64 -13.53 -5.54
CA VAL A 855 -7.20 -14.61 -6.42
C VAL A 855 -8.03 -15.89 -6.24
N GLY A 856 -8.35 -16.28 -5.00
CA GLY A 856 -9.18 -17.45 -4.71
C GLY A 856 -10.63 -17.24 -5.15
N THR A 857 -11.15 -16.04 -4.87
CA THR A 857 -12.50 -15.62 -5.30
C THR A 857 -12.65 -15.66 -6.82
N GLN A 858 -11.69 -15.11 -7.56
CA GLN A 858 -11.71 -15.18 -9.03
C GLN A 858 -11.57 -16.62 -9.55
N ALA A 859 -10.72 -17.45 -8.94
CA ALA A 859 -10.55 -18.83 -9.36
C ALA A 859 -11.85 -19.67 -9.23
N TRP A 860 -12.67 -19.45 -8.21
CA TRP A 860 -13.95 -20.17 -8.08
C TRP A 860 -15.05 -19.58 -8.97
N ILE A 861 -15.08 -18.26 -9.19
CA ILE A 861 -15.99 -17.64 -10.17
C ILE A 861 -15.68 -18.16 -11.58
N ARG A 862 -14.40 -18.30 -11.94
CA ARG A 862 -13.94 -18.84 -13.23
C ARG A 862 -14.39 -20.29 -13.46
N LYS A 863 -14.52 -21.11 -12.40
CA LYS A 863 -15.11 -22.47 -12.48
C LYS A 863 -16.58 -22.48 -12.91
N LEU A 864 -17.35 -21.41 -12.68
CA LEU A 864 -18.76 -21.32 -13.11
C LEU A 864 -18.91 -21.28 -14.63
N ASN A 865 -17.84 -20.94 -15.38
CA ASN A 865 -17.81 -20.89 -16.85
C ASN A 865 -18.96 -20.03 -17.45
N LEU A 866 -19.29 -18.91 -16.80
CA LEU A 866 -20.32 -17.98 -17.23
C LEU A 866 -19.80 -17.05 -18.34
N PRO A 867 -20.56 -16.80 -19.42
CA PRO A 867 -20.29 -15.71 -20.34
C PRO A 867 -20.12 -14.35 -19.61
N ILE A 868 -19.05 -13.65 -19.95
CA ILE A 868 -18.82 -12.25 -19.54
C ILE A 868 -19.80 -11.34 -20.31
N THR A 869 -20.39 -10.37 -19.62
CA THR A 869 -21.39 -9.43 -20.15
C THR A 869 -20.99 -7.96 -20.01
N ASP A 870 -20.21 -7.62 -18.98
CA ASP A 870 -19.42 -6.39 -18.90
C ASP A 870 -17.97 -6.80 -18.64
N ASN A 871 -17.02 -6.22 -19.37
CA ASN A 871 -15.60 -6.60 -19.33
C ASN A 871 -14.93 -6.12 -18.05
N TRP A 872 -13.76 -6.69 -17.72
CA TRP A 872 -12.96 -6.18 -16.61
C TRP A 872 -12.51 -4.75 -16.85
N ARG A 873 -12.91 -3.86 -15.95
CA ARG A 873 -12.67 -2.41 -16.04
C ARG A 873 -12.53 -1.79 -14.65
N PRO A 874 -11.91 -0.61 -14.50
CA PRO A 874 -12.02 0.17 -13.29
C PRO A 874 -13.48 0.57 -12.99
N TRP A 875 -13.79 0.72 -11.70
CA TRP A 875 -14.99 1.40 -11.21
C TRP A 875 -14.61 2.57 -10.29
N TYR A 876 -15.49 3.57 -10.21
CA TYR A 876 -15.09 4.92 -9.79
C TYR A 876 -15.97 5.50 -8.68
N VAL A 877 -15.35 6.14 -7.69
CA VAL A 877 -16.02 7.04 -6.74
C VAL A 877 -15.36 8.41 -6.87
N ASP A 878 -16.18 9.43 -7.06
CA ASP A 878 -15.79 10.83 -7.31
C ASP A 878 -14.71 11.02 -8.39
N GLY A 879 -14.74 10.17 -9.43
CA GLY A 879 -13.78 10.19 -10.54
C GLY A 879 -12.44 9.51 -10.25
N GLN A 880 -12.23 8.95 -9.07
CA GLN A 880 -11.06 8.15 -8.73
C GLN A 880 -11.33 6.66 -8.89
N VAL A 881 -10.35 5.91 -9.42
CA VAL A 881 -10.41 4.44 -9.47
C VAL A 881 -10.34 3.90 -8.04
N VAL A 882 -11.39 3.19 -7.62
CA VAL A 882 -11.49 2.59 -6.27
C VAL A 882 -11.55 1.06 -6.29
N GLY A 883 -11.32 0.47 -7.46
CA GLY A 883 -11.23 -0.97 -7.67
C GLY A 883 -11.52 -1.33 -9.12
N PHE A 884 -11.64 -2.62 -9.39
CA PHE A 884 -11.96 -3.16 -10.71
C PHE A 884 -13.16 -4.10 -10.65
N THR A 885 -13.94 -4.20 -11.71
CA THR A 885 -15.20 -4.96 -11.73
C THR A 885 -15.46 -5.61 -13.08
N ARG A 886 -16.27 -6.67 -13.08
CA ARG A 886 -16.90 -7.28 -14.27
C ARG A 886 -18.25 -7.91 -13.91
N THR A 887 -19.13 -8.01 -14.90
CA THR A 887 -20.44 -8.65 -14.76
C THR A 887 -20.57 -9.83 -15.72
N TYR A 888 -21.09 -10.94 -15.24
CA TYR A 888 -21.34 -12.16 -15.99
C TYR A 888 -22.85 -12.35 -16.23
N SER A 889 -23.18 -13.22 -17.18
CA SER A 889 -24.54 -13.72 -17.38
C SER A 889 -25.15 -14.23 -16.07
N ASN A 890 -26.49 -14.22 -15.98
CA ASN A 890 -27.25 -14.62 -14.79
C ASN A 890 -27.03 -13.69 -13.58
N ASN A 891 -26.74 -12.41 -13.81
CA ASN A 891 -26.72 -11.35 -12.79
C ASN A 891 -25.65 -11.53 -11.68
N LEU A 892 -24.52 -12.18 -11.98
CA LEU A 892 -23.35 -12.22 -11.10
C LEU A 892 -22.42 -11.04 -11.41
N THR A 893 -22.20 -10.18 -10.42
CA THR A 893 -21.22 -9.08 -10.47
C THR A 893 -20.06 -9.42 -9.54
N TYR A 894 -18.82 -9.19 -10.00
CA TYR A 894 -17.62 -9.29 -9.18
C TYR A 894 -16.88 -7.95 -9.14
N ALA A 895 -16.40 -7.54 -7.96
CA ALA A 895 -15.57 -6.34 -7.81
C ALA A 895 -14.42 -6.52 -6.82
N THR A 896 -13.26 -5.95 -7.10
CA THR A 896 -12.24 -5.64 -6.09
C THR A 896 -12.49 -4.26 -5.49
N VAL A 897 -12.10 -4.07 -4.22
CA VAL A 897 -12.06 -2.77 -3.55
C VAL A 897 -10.59 -2.44 -3.25
N LYS A 898 -10.09 -1.33 -3.80
CA LYS A 898 -8.66 -1.00 -3.85
C LYS A 898 -8.13 -0.47 -2.52
N GLY A 899 -7.03 -1.03 -2.06
CA GLY A 899 -6.44 -0.73 -0.75
C GLY A 899 -7.28 -1.23 0.44
N ALA A 900 -8.10 -2.26 0.26
CA ALA A 900 -9.00 -2.77 1.30
C ALA A 900 -8.61 -4.18 1.77
N GLY A 901 -8.85 -4.46 3.05
CA GLY A 901 -8.55 -5.75 3.68
C GLY A 901 -9.74 -6.70 3.71
N HIS A 902 -9.61 -7.73 4.54
CA HIS A 902 -10.56 -8.86 4.66
C HIS A 902 -12.02 -8.43 4.87
N THR A 903 -12.26 -7.45 5.73
CA THR A 903 -13.57 -6.83 5.99
C THR A 903 -13.66 -5.51 5.23
N ALA A 904 -13.74 -5.54 3.89
CA ALA A 904 -13.54 -4.34 3.06
C ALA A 904 -14.29 -3.04 3.50
N PRO A 905 -15.55 -3.07 3.98
CA PRO A 905 -16.25 -1.89 4.50
C PRO A 905 -15.66 -1.28 5.80
N GLU A 906 -14.81 -2.02 6.52
CA GLU A 906 -14.02 -1.52 7.66
C GLU A 906 -12.84 -0.65 7.18
N TYR A 907 -12.32 -0.92 5.98
CA TYR A 907 -11.15 -0.25 5.40
C TYR A 907 -11.54 0.91 4.48
N MET A 908 -12.49 0.66 3.56
CA MET A 908 -12.96 1.58 2.53
C MET A 908 -14.49 1.73 2.60
N PRO A 909 -15.03 2.37 3.67
CA PRO A 909 -16.46 2.39 3.96
C PRO A 909 -17.29 3.18 2.94
N LYS A 910 -16.74 4.29 2.42
CA LYS A 910 -17.41 5.17 1.46
C LYS A 910 -17.55 4.48 0.11
N GLU A 911 -16.50 3.78 -0.29
CA GLU A 911 -16.37 3.03 -1.53
C GLU A 911 -17.30 1.81 -1.49
N CYS A 912 -17.30 1.08 -0.37
CA CYS A 912 -18.23 -0.04 -0.16
C CYS A 912 -19.70 0.40 -0.08
N LEU A 913 -20.01 1.59 0.44
CA LEU A 913 -21.37 2.15 0.38
C LEU A 913 -21.78 2.50 -1.06
N ALA A 914 -20.94 3.23 -1.80
CA ALA A 914 -21.22 3.56 -3.20
C ALA A 914 -21.37 2.32 -4.07
N MET A 915 -20.61 1.25 -3.78
CA MET A 915 -20.72 -0.05 -4.43
C MET A 915 -22.08 -0.71 -4.19
N ILE A 916 -22.53 -0.78 -2.93
CA ILE A 916 -23.79 -1.47 -2.61
C ILE A 916 -25.03 -0.67 -3.04
N ASP A 917 -25.02 0.66 -2.92
CA ASP A 917 -26.15 1.52 -3.32
C ASP A 917 -26.43 1.42 -4.83
N ARG A 918 -25.38 1.54 -5.66
CA ARG A 918 -25.49 1.35 -7.12
C ARG A 918 -26.00 -0.05 -7.44
N TRP A 919 -25.38 -1.08 -6.86
CA TRP A 919 -25.77 -2.46 -7.17
C TRP A 919 -27.20 -2.79 -6.72
N LEU A 920 -27.63 -2.39 -5.53
CA LEU A 920 -29.02 -2.58 -5.08
C LEU A 920 -30.00 -1.85 -6.01
N SER A 921 -29.70 -0.60 -6.37
CA SER A 921 -30.50 0.22 -7.30
C SER A 921 -30.51 -0.31 -8.75
N GLY A 922 -29.59 -1.21 -9.11
CA GLY A 922 -29.44 -1.76 -10.46
C GLY A 922 -28.57 -0.92 -11.39
N GLU A 923 -27.91 0.12 -10.86
CA GLU A 923 -26.96 0.96 -11.59
C GLU A 923 -25.59 0.25 -11.74
N PRO A 924 -24.83 0.54 -12.82
CA PRO A 924 -23.45 0.07 -12.96
C PRO A 924 -22.52 0.62 -11.87
N LEU A 925 -21.51 -0.16 -11.51
CA LEU A 925 -20.38 0.28 -10.67
C LEU A 925 -19.43 1.21 -11.44
#